data_AF-A0A1V0P4A3-F1
#
_entry.id   AF-A0A1V0P4A3-F1
#
_cell.length_a   1.000
_cell.length_b   1.000
_cell.length_c   1.000
_cell.angle_alpha   90.00
_cell.angle_beta   90.00
_cell.angle_gamma   90.00
#
_symmetry.space_group_name_H-M   'P 1'
#
loop_
_entity.id
_entity.type
_entity.pdbx_description
1 polymer ?
#
loop_
_entity_poly.entity_id
_entity_poly.type
_entity_poly.pdbx_seq_one_letter_code
_entity_poly.pdbx_strand_id
1 'polypeptide(L)'
;MADEMVLETQQWLNNNYGNVPGFEKVKEDGKTGWPTIYALIRALQHELGITELSDNFGTDTSNRFDSKIVPKLEIGYKSNVVRLIQYAFWCKGISPVESGGEFTEYTLKAIKELQSDAGFPNGDGKFTSKWAKALFDMSAFVLVSGGDKTVRTMQQWLNVNYNIYFGILPCDGIYQRATNTALIYALQSEEGLPPESEATEGQPFANGNYGNTTTQLTPTLQVGDSGGFVEILQYGLYVNGFYKKGPFNGNFTDKLATEISKFASFMEYDSRNALAGIADITTFKGLLISSGDTNRTAIGADTSTQLTPAQVKTLVDNGVKYVGRYLTGSVGSGSDERNKYLTSEEIDNILGSGLSIFPIYQDNYPEVKYFNKEQGTSDAIAAAKAAIKLGVPYGTIIYFAVDVDVEDGDIAGTVIPYFEGVFGTLTGSGFRVGVYGTRNVCQRVIDQKTAVYAFVSDMSTGYSGNLGFAMPQDWAFDQFFEYTVGSGEGALGIDQVGVSQVDLGMQYVYKNTSKYPDWFFQKLAAIGIIWPMLSEVIKATIELEQDAYFDAEPFHIYTELSEKLSIGEGDNETSFNISKGEISNSFYEQLKDFGDALSLSGDDAKTELYHKLGEIVEGGVFQITPAPFKEKEKGNVGLEVKIDFEGEKEGKTGEVELTIDVYMNKKTIDDSGDDDEKDAYDKLEKITNAKDSEVKSKSAQNAFYAQFFSGFVEETSSKVGAAVLAAIALALLIKFGPIVIGLIFV
;
A
#
# COMPACT_ATOMS: atom_id res chain seq x y z
N MET A 1 25.92 23.83 -9.60
CA MET A 1 26.69 25.00 -10.05
C MET A 1 26.85 25.91 -8.84
N ALA A 2 27.99 26.60 -8.68
CA ALA A 2 28.17 27.54 -7.57
C ALA A 2 27.38 28.83 -7.86
N ASP A 3 26.68 29.36 -6.87
CA ASP A 3 26.06 30.69 -6.94
C ASP A 3 27.09 31.74 -6.51
N GLU A 4 27.33 32.73 -7.37
CA GLU A 4 28.37 33.75 -7.15
C GLU A 4 28.05 34.65 -5.96
N MET A 5 26.76 34.94 -5.71
CA MET A 5 26.34 35.78 -4.57
C MET A 5 26.41 35.00 -3.25
N VAL A 6 26.15 33.70 -3.28
CA VAL A 6 26.38 32.84 -2.11
C VAL A 6 27.88 32.69 -1.83
N LEU A 7 28.72 32.61 -2.86
CA LEU A 7 30.17 32.57 -2.68
C LEU A 7 30.69 33.87 -2.07
N GLU A 8 30.24 35.02 -2.58
CA GLU A 8 30.53 36.33 -2.00
C GLU A 8 30.10 36.40 -0.53
N THR A 9 28.90 35.90 -0.21
CA THR A 9 28.40 35.82 1.17
C THR A 9 29.36 35.05 2.08
N GLN A 10 29.75 33.84 1.66
CA GLN A 10 30.64 32.96 2.43
C GLN A 10 32.01 33.61 2.66
N GLN A 11 32.59 34.21 1.60
CA GLN A 11 33.86 34.94 1.68
C GLN A 11 33.76 36.15 2.60
N TRP A 12 32.70 36.95 2.48
CA TRP A 12 32.50 38.12 3.32
C TRP A 12 32.35 37.75 4.79
N LEU A 13 31.57 36.71 5.10
CA LEU A 13 31.41 36.17 6.45
C LEU A 13 32.75 35.75 7.07
N ASN A 14 33.54 34.94 6.34
CA ASN A 14 34.85 34.49 6.80
C ASN A 14 35.83 35.65 7.01
N ASN A 15 35.80 36.66 6.14
CA ASN A 15 36.69 37.81 6.23
C ASN A 15 36.35 38.75 7.39
N ASN A 16 35.06 38.96 7.68
CA ASN A 16 34.62 39.94 8.69
C ASN A 16 34.46 39.33 10.09
N TYR A 17 34.04 38.06 10.18
CA TYR A 17 33.73 37.41 11.46
C TYR A 17 34.60 36.20 11.76
N GLY A 18 35.46 35.74 10.84
CA GLY A 18 36.27 34.53 11.02
C GLY A 18 37.27 34.55 12.18
N ASN A 19 37.48 35.70 12.83
CA ASN A 19 38.30 35.86 14.04
C ASN A 19 37.47 36.19 15.29
N VAL A 20 36.13 36.26 15.18
CA VAL A 20 35.22 36.51 16.31
C VAL A 20 35.09 35.23 17.14
N PRO A 21 35.29 35.28 18.48
CA PRO A 21 35.09 34.12 19.34
C PRO A 21 33.68 33.53 19.20
N GLY A 22 33.58 32.22 19.01
CA GLY A 22 32.31 31.51 18.80
C GLY A 22 31.81 31.49 17.34
N PHE A 23 32.47 32.21 16.42
CA PHE A 23 32.18 32.13 15.00
C PHE A 23 32.95 30.98 14.35
N GLU A 24 32.28 30.17 13.53
CA GLU A 24 32.92 29.11 12.75
C GLU A 24 32.94 29.49 11.27
N LYS A 25 34.11 29.35 10.64
CA LYS A 25 34.27 29.63 9.21
C LYS A 25 33.48 28.65 8.38
N VAL A 26 32.89 29.14 7.30
CA VAL A 26 32.15 28.34 6.33
C VAL A 26 33.01 28.03 5.12
N LYS A 27 32.71 26.92 4.45
CA LYS A 27 33.36 26.60 3.18
C LYS A 27 32.89 27.57 2.11
N GLU A 28 33.84 28.12 1.35
CA GLU A 28 33.60 29.06 0.25
C GLU A 28 33.42 28.30 -1.06
N ASP A 29 32.25 27.68 -1.26
CA ASP A 29 31.95 26.87 -2.45
C ASP A 29 30.71 27.33 -3.24
N GLY A 30 30.12 28.46 -2.85
CA GLY A 30 28.95 29.05 -3.49
C GLY A 30 27.69 28.19 -3.38
N LYS A 31 27.65 27.25 -2.44
CA LYS A 31 26.46 26.43 -2.16
C LYS A 31 25.83 26.89 -0.86
N THR A 32 24.55 27.25 -0.93
CA THR A 32 23.76 27.55 0.28
C THR A 32 23.55 26.27 1.11
N GLY A 33 23.30 26.42 2.40
CA GLY A 33 23.08 25.31 3.33
C GLY A 33 23.21 25.73 4.79
N TRP A 34 22.89 24.80 5.70
CA TRP A 34 22.93 25.04 7.15
C TRP A 34 24.22 25.71 7.64
N PRO A 35 25.43 25.29 7.24
CA PRO A 35 26.65 25.97 7.69
C PRO A 35 26.67 27.47 7.35
N THR A 36 26.23 27.85 6.14
CA THR A 36 26.15 29.27 5.73
C THR A 36 25.08 30.02 6.52
N ILE A 37 23.91 29.43 6.76
CA ILE A 37 22.85 30.04 7.58
C ILE A 37 23.32 30.22 9.04
N TYR A 38 23.96 29.21 9.63
CA TYR A 38 24.53 29.30 10.97
C TYR A 38 25.55 30.42 11.10
N ALA A 39 26.45 30.57 10.12
CA ALA A 39 27.39 31.69 10.08
C ALA A 39 26.68 33.05 9.96
N LEU A 40 25.63 33.16 9.13
CA LEU A 40 24.81 34.38 9.05
C LEU A 40 24.14 34.71 10.39
N ILE A 41 23.59 33.72 11.10
CA ILE A 41 22.97 33.89 12.43
C ILE A 41 24.01 34.36 13.46
N ARG A 42 25.16 33.68 13.54
CA ARG A 42 26.22 34.04 14.50
C ARG A 42 26.82 35.42 14.22
N ALA A 43 26.99 35.79 12.95
CA ALA A 43 27.39 37.14 12.55
C ALA A 43 26.33 38.19 12.98
N LEU A 44 25.04 37.89 12.76
CA LEU A 44 23.96 38.77 13.21
C LEU A 44 23.95 38.93 14.74
N GLN A 45 24.08 37.83 15.48
CA GLN A 45 24.16 37.84 16.94
C GLN A 45 25.32 38.72 17.42
N HIS A 46 26.50 38.63 16.79
CA HIS A 46 27.64 39.51 17.08
C HIS A 46 27.30 40.99 16.87
N GLU A 47 26.70 41.35 15.73
CA GLU A 47 26.26 42.72 15.44
C GLU A 47 25.19 43.23 16.43
N LEU A 48 24.39 42.33 17.00
CA LEU A 48 23.41 42.63 18.05
C LEU A 48 24.05 42.77 19.46
N GLY A 49 25.36 42.50 19.57
CA GLY A 49 26.12 42.54 20.81
C GLY A 49 25.89 41.33 21.71
N ILE A 50 25.59 40.17 21.13
CA ILE A 50 25.57 38.87 21.82
C ILE A 50 26.98 38.29 21.75
N THR A 51 27.51 37.84 22.90
CA THR A 51 28.88 37.31 23.00
C THR A 51 28.94 35.79 22.96
N GLU A 52 27.93 35.11 23.50
CA GLU A 52 27.78 33.66 23.42
C GLU A 52 26.97 33.33 22.16
N LEU A 53 27.69 33.12 21.06
CA LEU A 53 27.08 32.85 19.76
C LEU A 53 26.52 31.43 19.70
N SER A 54 25.43 31.24 18.95
CA SER A 54 24.78 29.95 18.74
C SER A 54 24.18 29.86 17.34
N ASP A 55 23.86 28.64 16.91
CA ASP A 55 23.22 28.37 15.62
C ASP A 55 21.73 28.76 15.57
N ASN A 56 21.17 29.17 16.70
CA ASN A 56 19.74 29.41 16.82
C ASN A 56 19.40 30.91 16.79
N PHE A 57 18.38 31.27 16.01
CA PHE A 57 17.70 32.55 16.13
C PHE A 57 16.68 32.48 17.29
N GLY A 58 17.20 32.61 18.51
CA GLY A 58 16.42 32.50 19.76
C GLY A 58 15.79 33.81 20.26
N THR A 59 15.25 33.76 21.48
CA THR A 59 14.54 34.88 22.12
C THR A 59 15.42 36.12 22.33
N ASP A 60 16.68 35.95 22.79
CA ASP A 60 17.58 37.12 22.99
C ASP A 60 17.93 37.80 21.65
N THR A 61 18.20 37.01 20.60
CA THR A 61 18.39 37.52 19.23
C THR A 61 17.16 38.29 18.75
N SER A 62 15.96 37.73 18.95
CA SER A 62 14.70 38.36 18.55
C SER A 62 14.46 39.69 19.26
N ASN A 63 14.59 39.72 20.59
CA ASN A 63 14.40 40.92 21.41
C ASN A 63 15.41 42.03 21.04
N ARG A 64 16.67 41.67 20.79
CA ARG A 64 17.71 42.64 20.39
C ARG A 64 17.51 43.13 18.98
N PHE A 65 17.08 42.27 18.06
CA PHE A 65 16.75 42.68 16.70
C PHE A 65 15.61 43.70 16.68
N ASP A 66 14.51 43.40 17.37
CA ASP A 66 13.35 44.31 17.44
C ASP A 66 13.66 45.62 18.15
N SER A 67 14.44 45.60 19.24
CA SER A 67 14.76 46.83 19.98
C SER A 67 15.85 47.68 19.33
N LYS A 68 16.84 47.09 18.66
CA LYS A 68 18.02 47.82 18.15
C LYS A 68 18.01 48.08 16.65
N ILE A 69 17.39 47.21 15.86
CA ILE A 69 17.47 47.22 14.39
C ILE A 69 16.18 47.74 13.77
N VAL A 70 15.03 47.17 14.13
CA VAL A 70 13.72 47.53 13.53
C VAL A 70 13.45 49.04 13.52
N PRO A 71 13.72 49.82 14.59
CA PRO A 71 13.46 51.27 14.61
C PRO A 71 14.33 52.08 13.65
N LYS A 72 15.41 51.49 13.10
CA LYS A 72 16.36 52.15 12.20
C LYS A 72 16.25 51.67 10.76
N LEU A 73 15.46 50.63 10.51
CA LEU A 73 15.44 49.93 9.23
C LEU A 73 14.59 50.70 8.21
N GLU A 74 15.15 51.78 7.69
CA GLU A 74 14.56 52.67 6.69
C GLU A 74 15.51 52.91 5.51
N ILE A 75 14.99 53.45 4.40
CA ILE A 75 15.78 53.69 3.19
C ILE A 75 16.97 54.60 3.48
N GLY A 76 18.17 54.14 3.11
CA GLY A 76 19.44 54.83 3.34
C GLY A 76 20.15 54.42 4.63
N TYR A 77 19.55 53.59 5.49
CA TYR A 77 20.22 53.07 6.68
C TYR A 77 21.37 52.13 6.30
N LYS A 78 22.56 52.36 6.85
CA LYS A 78 23.79 51.60 6.54
C LYS A 78 24.27 50.82 7.74
N SER A 79 24.41 49.51 7.60
CA SER A 79 24.90 48.62 8.66
C SER A 79 25.32 47.26 8.10
N ASN A 80 26.26 46.59 8.77
CA ASN A 80 26.55 45.17 8.53
C ASN A 80 25.30 44.30 8.70
N VAL A 81 24.36 44.67 9.58
CA VAL A 81 23.08 43.96 9.73
C VAL A 81 22.27 43.99 8.44
N VAL A 82 22.25 45.12 7.72
CA VAL A 82 21.56 45.20 6.43
C VAL A 82 22.26 44.32 5.39
N ARG A 83 23.59 44.29 5.40
CA ARG A 83 24.35 43.40 4.50
C ARG A 83 24.05 41.92 4.80
N LEU A 84 23.97 41.54 6.07
CA LEU A 84 23.58 40.20 6.49
C LEU A 84 22.16 39.84 6.02
N ILE A 85 21.21 40.79 6.09
CA ILE A 85 19.85 40.60 5.53
C ILE A 85 19.90 40.37 4.02
N GLN A 86 20.67 41.18 3.29
CA GLN A 86 20.84 41.04 1.83
C GLN A 86 21.46 39.69 1.46
N TYR A 87 22.51 39.26 2.17
CA TYR A 87 23.12 37.96 1.97
C TYR A 87 22.19 36.79 2.33
N ALA A 88 21.38 36.92 3.38
CA ALA A 88 20.37 35.92 3.69
C ALA A 88 19.31 35.82 2.58
N PHE A 89 18.92 36.92 1.93
CA PHE A 89 18.05 36.87 0.75
C PHE A 89 18.69 36.13 -0.43
N TRP A 90 19.97 36.35 -0.72
CA TRP A 90 20.69 35.58 -1.74
C TRP A 90 20.69 34.08 -1.42
N CYS A 91 20.95 33.72 -0.16
CA CYS A 91 20.84 32.32 0.30
C CYS A 91 19.42 31.74 0.21
N LYS A 92 18.39 32.60 0.20
CA LYS A 92 16.96 32.25 0.00
C LYS A 92 16.54 32.21 -1.47
N GLY A 93 17.40 32.64 -2.40
CA GLY A 93 17.09 32.75 -3.83
C GLY A 93 16.26 33.99 -4.20
N ILE A 94 16.12 34.96 -3.29
CA ILE A 94 15.49 36.25 -3.56
C ILE A 94 16.60 37.28 -3.82
N SER A 95 16.49 38.05 -4.91
CA SER A 95 17.52 39.03 -5.26
C SER A 95 17.21 40.41 -4.67
N PRO A 96 18.00 40.90 -3.70
CA PRO A 96 17.96 42.30 -3.29
C PRO A 96 18.74 43.22 -4.26
N VAL A 97 19.25 42.71 -5.39
CA VAL A 97 20.08 43.38 -6.42
C VAL A 97 21.46 43.85 -5.91
N GLU A 98 21.57 44.29 -4.66
CA GLU A 98 22.75 44.90 -4.06
C GLU A 98 23.16 44.18 -2.76
N SER A 99 24.46 44.10 -2.47
CA SER A 99 25.05 43.57 -1.22
C SER A 99 25.80 44.65 -0.41
N GLY A 100 25.52 45.92 -0.69
CA GLY A 100 26.28 47.07 -0.18
C GLY A 100 26.12 47.35 1.32
N GLY A 101 25.16 46.74 2.00
CA GLY A 101 24.86 47.02 3.41
C GLY A 101 24.12 48.34 3.66
N GLU A 102 23.54 48.91 2.61
CA GLU A 102 22.59 50.02 2.67
C GLU A 102 21.18 49.49 2.42
N PHE A 103 20.21 49.91 3.23
CA PHE A 103 18.82 49.50 3.07
C PHE A 103 18.20 50.30 1.95
N THR A 104 18.01 49.68 0.78
CA THR A 104 17.54 50.35 -0.44
C THR A 104 16.12 49.91 -0.79
N GLU A 105 15.52 50.58 -1.80
CA GLU A 105 14.24 50.17 -2.38
C GLU A 105 14.26 48.72 -2.88
N TYR A 106 15.42 48.21 -3.32
CA TYR A 106 15.56 46.81 -3.71
C TYR A 106 15.52 45.85 -2.50
N THR A 107 16.11 46.25 -1.37
CA THR A 107 16.02 45.47 -0.12
C THR A 107 14.58 45.44 0.40
N LEU A 108 13.89 46.59 0.36
CA LEU A 108 12.48 46.68 0.70
C LEU A 108 11.62 45.81 -0.24
N LYS A 109 11.92 45.79 -1.54
CA LYS A 109 11.23 44.93 -2.51
C LYS A 109 11.44 43.45 -2.20
N ALA A 110 12.67 43.02 -1.87
CA ALA A 110 12.96 41.64 -1.48
C ALA A 110 12.20 41.22 -0.21
N ILE A 111 12.08 42.13 0.78
CA ILE A 111 11.23 41.90 1.96
C ILE A 111 9.78 41.69 1.57
N LYS A 112 9.23 42.55 0.71
CA LYS A 112 7.84 42.42 0.25
C LYS A 112 7.60 41.17 -0.57
N GLU A 113 8.60 40.73 -1.33
CA GLU A 113 8.58 39.48 -2.07
C GLU A 113 8.49 38.27 -1.13
N LEU A 114 9.37 38.20 -0.11
CA LEU A 114 9.29 37.19 0.95
C LEU A 114 7.93 37.18 1.65
N GLN A 115 7.40 38.36 2.02
CA GLN A 115 6.09 38.47 2.67
C GLN A 115 4.96 37.97 1.75
N SER A 116 5.00 38.32 0.47
CA SER A 116 4.05 37.85 -0.53
C SER A 116 4.13 36.35 -0.73
N ASP A 117 5.34 35.80 -0.78
CA ASP A 117 5.58 34.35 -0.91
C ASP A 117 5.12 33.58 0.34
N ALA A 118 5.24 34.19 1.51
CA ALA A 118 4.69 33.67 2.77
C ALA A 118 3.16 33.83 2.91
N GLY A 119 2.48 34.46 1.94
CA GLY A 119 1.02 34.54 1.87
C GLY A 119 0.42 35.92 2.10
N PHE A 120 1.21 36.95 2.41
CA PHE A 120 0.73 38.30 2.72
C PHE A 120 0.71 39.17 1.45
N PRO A 121 -0.45 39.33 0.77
CA PRO A 121 -0.48 39.99 -0.53
C PRO A 121 -0.08 41.46 -0.40
N ASN A 122 0.82 41.93 -1.26
CA ASN A 122 1.37 43.29 -1.21
C ASN A 122 2.01 43.62 0.14
N GLY A 123 2.87 42.73 0.65
CA GLY A 123 3.58 42.84 1.93
C GLY A 123 3.87 44.27 2.38
N ASP A 124 3.65 44.54 3.66
CA ASP A 124 3.75 45.90 4.23
C ASP A 124 5.19 46.43 4.33
N GLY A 125 6.18 45.58 4.06
CA GLY A 125 7.59 45.90 4.13
C GLY A 125 8.16 45.96 5.55
N LYS A 126 7.35 45.70 6.59
CA LYS A 126 7.83 45.68 7.97
C LYS A 126 8.62 44.41 8.26
N PHE A 127 9.88 44.58 8.63
CA PHE A 127 10.79 43.47 8.83
C PHE A 127 11.17 43.33 10.32
N THR A 128 10.23 42.77 11.10
CA THR A 128 10.42 42.45 12.52
C THR A 128 11.30 41.21 12.71
N SER A 129 11.66 40.90 13.95
CA SER A 129 12.39 39.68 14.31
C SER A 129 11.69 38.40 13.82
N LYS A 130 10.35 38.39 13.74
CA LYS A 130 9.56 37.28 13.18
C LYS A 130 9.94 37.01 11.71
N TRP A 131 10.03 38.06 10.90
CA TRP A 131 10.44 37.97 9.49
C TRP A 131 11.94 37.69 9.34
N ALA A 132 12.76 38.29 10.20
CA ALA A 132 14.19 37.99 10.24
C ALA A 132 14.42 36.51 10.54
N LYS A 133 13.76 35.94 11.55
CA LYS A 133 13.87 34.52 11.89
C LYS A 133 13.49 33.61 10.72
N ALA A 134 12.43 33.96 9.97
CA ALA A 134 12.03 33.22 8.77
C ALA A 134 13.04 33.34 7.61
N LEU A 135 13.73 34.48 7.50
CA LEU A 135 14.77 34.71 6.49
C LEU A 135 16.06 33.97 6.83
N PHE A 136 16.53 34.06 8.08
CA PHE A 136 17.73 33.41 8.61
C PHE A 136 17.46 31.94 8.96
N ASP A 137 16.91 31.21 7.99
CA ASP A 137 16.54 29.81 8.09
C ASP A 137 16.55 29.17 6.68
N MET A 138 16.67 27.84 6.60
CA MET A 138 16.65 27.10 5.33
C MET A 138 15.24 26.94 4.72
N SER A 139 14.18 27.39 5.40
CA SER A 139 12.80 27.33 4.91
C SER A 139 12.62 27.92 3.51
N ALA A 140 11.92 27.22 2.62
CA ALA A 140 11.52 27.73 1.31
C ALA A 140 10.11 28.35 1.37
N PHE A 141 9.92 29.50 0.70
CA PHE A 141 8.63 30.21 0.60
C PHE A 141 8.01 30.15 -0.81
N VAL A 142 8.72 29.49 -1.72
CA VAL A 142 8.30 29.21 -3.09
C VAL A 142 8.05 27.72 -3.23
N LEU A 143 7.18 27.35 -4.17
CA LEU A 143 6.88 25.95 -4.47
C LEU A 143 8.16 25.21 -4.90
N VAL A 144 8.55 24.18 -4.15
CA VAL A 144 9.72 23.37 -4.48
C VAL A 144 9.37 22.25 -5.46
N SER A 145 10.39 21.61 -6.03
CA SER A 145 10.18 20.39 -6.82
C SER A 145 9.53 19.30 -5.98
N GLY A 146 8.47 18.67 -6.49
CA GLY A 146 7.66 17.70 -5.72
C GLY A 146 6.64 18.34 -4.77
N GLY A 147 6.64 19.67 -4.63
CA GLY A 147 5.66 20.40 -3.83
C GLY A 147 4.28 20.46 -4.49
N ASP A 148 3.24 20.48 -3.65
CA ASP A 148 1.85 20.61 -4.04
C ASP A 148 1.36 22.07 -3.91
N LYS A 149 0.75 22.61 -4.97
CA LYS A 149 0.27 24.00 -5.02
C LYS A 149 -0.84 24.31 -4.00
N THR A 150 -1.69 23.34 -3.72
CA THR A 150 -2.76 23.47 -2.72
C THR A 150 -2.18 23.42 -1.31
N VAL A 151 -1.20 22.55 -1.05
CA VAL A 151 -0.46 22.55 0.23
C VAL A 151 0.25 23.89 0.43
N ARG A 152 0.85 24.45 -0.61
CA ARG A 152 1.44 25.79 -0.52
C ARG A 152 0.38 26.85 -0.19
N THR A 153 -0.79 26.78 -0.82
CA THR A 153 -1.91 27.69 -0.53
C THR A 153 -2.36 27.58 0.93
N MET A 154 -2.44 26.36 1.46
CA MET A 154 -2.71 26.10 2.88
C MET A 154 -1.64 26.72 3.79
N GLN A 155 -0.35 26.52 3.51
CA GLN A 155 0.75 27.08 4.29
C GLN A 155 0.69 28.62 4.31
N GLN A 156 0.41 29.24 3.17
CA GLN A 156 0.20 30.69 3.07
C GLN A 156 -1.01 31.15 3.89
N TRP A 157 -2.13 30.46 3.77
CA TRP A 157 -3.34 30.74 4.57
C TRP A 157 -3.07 30.60 6.08
N LEU A 158 -2.34 29.57 6.50
CA LEU A 158 -1.94 29.36 7.89
C LEU A 158 -1.08 30.53 8.39
N ASN A 159 -0.07 30.94 7.62
CA ASN A 159 0.77 32.09 7.97
C ASN A 159 -0.05 33.39 8.10
N VAL A 160 -0.95 33.67 7.17
CA VAL A 160 -1.76 34.91 7.23
C VAL A 160 -2.62 34.95 8.49
N ASN A 161 -3.27 33.85 8.83
CA ASN A 161 -4.32 33.84 9.85
C ASN A 161 -3.82 33.46 11.26
N TYR A 162 -2.78 32.64 11.38
CA TYR A 162 -2.40 32.01 12.66
C TYR A 162 -0.90 32.16 13.03
N ASN A 163 -0.13 33.01 12.35
CA ASN A 163 1.31 33.22 12.65
C ASN A 163 1.63 33.72 14.08
N ILE A 164 0.63 34.12 14.87
CA ILE A 164 0.85 34.46 16.29
C ILE A 164 1.21 33.23 17.12
N TYR A 165 0.77 32.04 16.71
CA TYR A 165 0.99 30.78 17.42
C TYR A 165 2.35 30.14 17.13
N PHE A 166 2.85 30.25 15.90
CA PHE A 166 4.03 29.51 15.44
C PHE A 166 5.06 30.35 14.66
N GLY A 167 4.82 31.65 14.47
CA GLY A 167 5.66 32.50 13.62
C GLY A 167 5.36 32.31 12.12
N ILE A 168 6.36 32.50 11.27
CA ILE A 168 6.22 32.37 9.82
C ILE A 168 6.87 31.05 9.39
N LEU A 169 6.06 30.14 8.84
CA LEU A 169 6.47 28.81 8.39
C LEU A 169 6.71 28.76 6.87
N PRO A 170 7.51 27.79 6.37
CA PRO A 170 7.74 27.62 4.94
C PRO A 170 6.44 27.48 4.14
N CYS A 171 6.49 27.93 2.89
CA CYS A 171 5.43 27.82 1.88
C CYS A 171 5.95 27.06 0.65
N ASP A 172 6.55 25.90 0.92
CA ASP A 172 7.25 25.04 -0.04
C ASP A 172 6.32 24.08 -0.80
N GLY A 173 5.09 23.89 -0.32
CA GLY A 173 4.14 22.92 -0.85
C GLY A 173 4.37 21.48 -0.35
N ILE A 174 5.23 21.26 0.64
CA ILE A 174 5.45 19.94 1.24
C ILE A 174 4.68 19.86 2.56
N TYR A 175 3.76 18.90 2.65
CA TYR A 175 3.06 18.64 3.90
C TYR A 175 3.97 17.84 4.83
N GLN A 176 4.22 18.39 6.01
CA GLN A 176 5.16 17.84 6.99
C GLN A 176 4.73 18.23 8.40
N ARG A 177 5.42 17.69 9.40
CA ARG A 177 5.18 17.94 10.84
C ARG A 177 4.80 19.38 11.16
N ALA A 178 5.61 20.36 10.75
CA ALA A 178 5.36 21.78 11.07
C ALA A 178 4.03 22.29 10.51
N THR A 179 3.63 21.84 9.31
CA THR A 179 2.36 22.23 8.69
C THR A 179 1.17 21.52 9.37
N ASN A 180 1.30 20.25 9.76
CA ASN A 180 0.29 19.54 10.56
C ASN A 180 0.09 20.22 11.93
N THR A 181 1.18 20.53 12.63
CA THR A 181 1.13 21.26 13.90
C THR A 181 0.49 22.64 13.75
N ALA A 182 0.74 23.34 12.64
CA ALA A 182 0.09 24.61 12.35
C ALA A 182 -1.43 24.47 12.11
N LEU A 183 -1.91 23.37 11.48
CA LEU A 183 -3.34 23.06 11.41
C LEU A 183 -3.94 22.82 12.80
N ILE A 184 -3.23 22.16 13.71
CA ILE A 184 -3.68 21.96 15.09
C ILE A 184 -3.73 23.30 15.84
N TYR A 185 -2.73 24.17 15.66
CA TYR A 185 -2.78 25.53 16.21
C TYR A 185 -3.93 26.35 15.65
N ALA A 186 -4.24 26.22 14.35
CA ALA A 186 -5.40 26.85 13.75
C ALA A 186 -6.70 26.34 14.39
N LEU A 187 -6.83 25.03 14.62
CA LEU A 187 -7.99 24.46 15.30
C LEU A 187 -8.12 25.03 16.72
N GLN A 188 -7.04 25.04 17.50
CA GLN A 188 -7.02 25.58 18.85
C GLN A 188 -7.33 27.09 18.89
N SER A 189 -6.89 27.85 17.88
CA SER A 189 -7.24 29.25 17.72
C SER A 189 -8.74 29.43 17.52
N GLU A 190 -9.36 28.64 16.63
CA GLU A 190 -10.80 28.69 16.38
C GLU A 190 -11.61 28.20 17.60
N GLU A 191 -11.05 27.30 18.41
CA GLU A 191 -11.59 26.90 19.73
C GLU A 191 -11.51 28.01 20.80
N GLY A 192 -10.84 29.13 20.49
CA GLY A 192 -10.69 30.28 21.38
C GLY A 192 -9.51 30.18 22.36
N LEU A 193 -8.54 29.29 22.10
CA LEU A 193 -7.35 29.16 22.94
C LEU A 193 -6.30 30.21 22.56
N PRO A 194 -5.80 31.01 23.51
CA PRO A 194 -4.79 32.03 23.24
C PRO A 194 -3.42 31.37 22.93
N PRO A 195 -2.51 32.08 22.24
CA PRO A 195 -1.12 31.65 22.15
C PRO A 195 -0.45 31.67 23.53
N GLU A 196 0.63 30.90 23.71
CA GLU A 196 1.37 30.82 24.98
C GLU A 196 1.81 32.21 25.50
N SER A 197 2.18 33.12 24.59
CA SER A 197 2.57 34.50 24.94
C SER A 197 1.46 35.33 25.59
N GLU A 198 0.20 34.90 25.43
CA GLU A 198 -0.99 35.54 26.00
C GLU A 198 -1.68 34.64 27.03
N ALA A 199 -1.06 33.51 27.38
CA ALA A 199 -1.61 32.56 28.34
C ALA A 199 -1.73 33.20 29.73
N THR A 200 -2.88 32.96 30.36
CA THR A 200 -3.10 33.28 31.78
C THR A 200 -2.79 32.04 32.61
N GLU A 201 -2.07 32.21 33.72
CA GLU A 201 -1.71 31.10 34.61
C GLU A 201 -2.93 30.27 35.01
N GLY A 202 -2.83 28.94 34.84
CA GLY A 202 -3.91 28.00 35.16
C GLY A 202 -5.05 27.94 34.15
N GLN A 203 -5.01 28.69 33.04
CA GLN A 203 -5.96 28.59 31.94
C GLN A 203 -5.35 27.81 30.77
N PRO A 204 -6.17 27.06 29.99
CA PRO A 204 -5.68 26.40 28.79
C PRO A 204 -5.24 27.42 27.74
N PHE A 205 -4.23 27.04 26.96
CA PHE A 205 -3.70 27.81 25.84
C PHE A 205 -3.37 26.85 24.69
N ALA A 206 -3.24 27.38 23.49
CA ALA A 206 -2.89 26.60 22.31
C ALA A 206 -1.43 26.15 22.40
N ASN A 207 -1.17 24.87 22.17
CA ASN A 207 0.15 24.25 22.31
C ASN A 207 0.52 23.33 21.13
N GLY A 208 -0.31 23.30 20.08
CA GLY A 208 -0.07 22.50 18.88
C GLY A 208 -0.26 21.00 19.07
N ASN A 209 -0.69 20.56 20.25
CA ASN A 209 -1.00 19.16 20.57
C ASN A 209 -2.51 18.95 20.59
N TYR A 210 -3.00 17.91 19.91
CA TYR A 210 -4.42 17.52 19.96
C TYR A 210 -4.71 16.71 21.24
N GLY A 211 -4.60 17.35 22.39
CA GLY A 211 -4.82 16.74 23.71
C GLY A 211 -6.28 16.78 24.19
N ASN A 212 -6.45 16.61 25.50
CA ASN A 212 -7.77 16.59 26.15
C ASN A 212 -8.56 17.89 25.98
N THR A 213 -7.91 19.06 26.07
CA THR A 213 -8.58 20.35 25.88
C THR A 213 -9.11 20.49 24.47
N THR A 214 -8.26 20.29 23.45
CA THR A 214 -8.66 20.30 22.03
C THR A 214 -9.78 19.28 21.77
N THR A 215 -9.65 18.07 22.32
CA THR A 215 -10.69 17.02 22.26
C THR A 215 -12.05 17.52 22.76
N GLN A 216 -12.09 18.24 23.88
CA GLN A 216 -13.34 18.74 24.47
C GLN A 216 -13.95 19.91 23.70
N LEU A 217 -13.13 20.72 23.03
CA LEU A 217 -13.55 21.92 22.31
C LEU A 217 -13.80 21.68 20.81
N THR A 218 -13.40 20.51 20.29
CA THR A 218 -13.59 20.15 18.89
C THR A 218 -15.06 20.28 18.46
N PRO A 219 -15.36 21.03 17.39
CA PRO A 219 -16.74 21.24 16.97
C PRO A 219 -17.32 20.01 16.26
N THR A 220 -18.65 19.99 16.15
CA THR A 220 -19.35 19.17 15.16
C THR A 220 -19.82 20.08 14.02
N LEU A 221 -19.48 19.73 12.78
CA LEU A 221 -19.78 20.52 11.58
C LEU A 221 -20.61 19.72 10.57
N GLN A 222 -21.51 20.39 9.89
CA GLN A 222 -22.43 19.82 8.89
C GLN A 222 -22.70 20.80 7.74
N VAL A 223 -23.42 20.35 6.72
CA VAL A 223 -23.78 21.16 5.55
C VAL A 223 -24.48 22.46 5.98
N GLY A 224 -24.01 23.58 5.45
CA GLY A 224 -24.48 24.92 5.77
C GLY A 224 -23.60 25.67 6.78
N ASP A 225 -22.73 24.97 7.52
CA ASP A 225 -21.75 25.62 8.38
C ASP A 225 -20.67 26.34 7.57
N SER A 226 -20.05 27.35 8.19
CA SER A 226 -18.97 28.11 7.56
C SER A 226 -17.97 28.66 8.60
N GLY A 227 -16.75 29.00 8.16
CA GLY A 227 -15.72 29.62 9.00
C GLY A 227 -14.39 28.86 9.00
N GLY A 228 -13.48 29.27 9.90
CA GLY A 228 -12.12 28.72 9.98
C GLY A 228 -12.11 27.22 10.26
N PHE A 229 -12.97 26.73 11.16
CA PHE A 229 -13.15 25.30 11.42
C PHE A 229 -13.44 24.48 10.15
N VAL A 230 -14.28 25.00 9.25
CA VAL A 230 -14.60 24.32 7.98
C VAL A 230 -13.40 24.33 7.03
N GLU A 231 -12.64 25.43 6.98
CA GLU A 231 -11.46 25.51 6.13
C GLU A 231 -10.33 24.58 6.62
N ILE A 232 -10.15 24.44 7.94
CA ILE A 232 -9.26 23.44 8.56
C ILE A 232 -9.67 22.03 8.15
N LEU A 233 -10.97 21.70 8.23
CA LEU A 233 -11.52 20.41 7.80
C LEU A 233 -11.27 20.14 6.31
N GLN A 234 -11.48 21.15 5.45
CA GLN A 234 -11.23 21.05 4.00
C GLN A 234 -9.76 20.71 3.72
N TYR A 235 -8.83 21.41 4.38
CA TYR A 235 -7.40 21.14 4.25
C TYR A 235 -6.98 19.79 4.85
N GLY A 236 -7.53 19.43 6.02
CA GLY A 236 -7.29 18.14 6.67
C GLY A 236 -7.66 16.96 5.75
N LEU A 237 -8.83 17.02 5.10
CA LEU A 237 -9.23 16.02 4.10
C LEU A 237 -8.27 16.01 2.90
N TYR A 238 -7.88 17.20 2.39
CA TYR A 238 -6.96 17.32 1.27
C TYR A 238 -5.63 16.59 1.51
N VAL A 239 -4.98 16.86 2.64
CA VAL A 239 -3.67 16.26 2.95
C VAL A 239 -3.76 14.76 3.20
N ASN A 240 -4.94 14.25 3.59
CA ASN A 240 -5.20 12.82 3.78
C ASN A 240 -5.70 12.10 2.52
N GLY A 241 -5.68 12.74 1.33
CA GLY A 241 -6.05 12.08 0.07
C GLY A 241 -7.47 12.37 -0.43
N PHE A 242 -8.29 13.03 0.38
CA PHE A 242 -9.71 13.30 0.11
C PHE A 242 -9.92 14.74 -0.36
N TYR A 243 -11.11 15.09 -0.84
CA TYR A 243 -11.47 16.48 -1.20
C TYR A 243 -10.51 17.16 -2.22
N LYS A 244 -9.75 16.38 -3.01
CA LYS A 244 -8.70 16.85 -3.94
C LYS A 244 -9.15 17.85 -5.01
N LYS A 245 -10.47 17.94 -5.25
CA LYS A 245 -11.08 18.83 -6.26
C LYS A 245 -12.03 19.86 -5.63
N GLY A 246 -12.02 20.02 -4.31
CA GLY A 246 -12.92 20.92 -3.59
C GLY A 246 -12.37 22.35 -3.44
N PRO A 247 -13.23 23.37 -3.27
CA PRO A 247 -12.77 24.71 -2.89
C PRO A 247 -12.36 24.77 -1.41
N PHE A 248 -11.33 25.56 -1.11
CA PHE A 248 -10.86 25.89 0.24
C PHE A 248 -11.33 27.31 0.56
N ASN A 249 -12.55 27.42 1.07
CA ASN A 249 -13.25 28.70 1.23
C ASN A 249 -14.07 28.77 2.52
N GLY A 250 -13.88 27.78 3.41
CA GLY A 250 -14.58 27.71 4.68
C GLY A 250 -16.09 27.52 4.58
N ASN A 251 -16.62 26.99 3.47
CA ASN A 251 -18.05 26.65 3.35
C ASN A 251 -18.28 25.13 3.32
N PHE A 252 -19.15 24.64 4.20
CA PHE A 252 -19.46 23.22 4.29
C PHE A 252 -20.55 22.87 3.28
N THR A 253 -20.16 22.14 2.23
CA THR A 253 -21.03 21.76 1.11
C THR A 253 -21.37 20.27 1.13
N ASP A 254 -22.38 19.85 0.36
CA ASP A 254 -22.70 18.42 0.17
C ASP A 254 -21.50 17.62 -0.39
N LYS A 255 -20.66 18.28 -1.19
CA LYS A 255 -19.41 17.67 -1.68
C LYS A 255 -18.43 17.39 -0.55
N LEU A 256 -18.31 18.30 0.42
CA LEU A 256 -17.48 18.10 1.59
C LEU A 256 -18.04 16.95 2.45
N ALA A 257 -19.36 16.93 2.68
CA ALA A 257 -20.04 15.83 3.37
C ALA A 257 -19.74 14.46 2.75
N THR A 258 -19.81 14.38 1.42
CA THR A 258 -19.50 13.14 0.67
C THR A 258 -18.06 12.68 0.87
N GLU A 259 -17.09 13.60 0.90
CA GLU A 259 -15.68 13.25 1.10
C GLU A 259 -15.38 12.84 2.56
N ILE A 260 -16.12 13.38 3.54
CA ILE A 260 -16.07 12.91 4.94
C ILE A 260 -16.58 11.48 5.03
N SER A 261 -17.73 11.16 4.41
CA SER A 261 -18.25 9.79 4.39
C SER A 261 -17.27 8.81 3.74
N LYS A 262 -16.58 9.22 2.67
CA LYS A 262 -15.55 8.40 2.03
C LYS A 262 -14.34 8.18 2.93
N PHE A 263 -13.86 9.22 3.59
CA PHE A 263 -12.77 9.11 4.56
C PHE A 263 -13.16 8.17 5.71
N ALA A 264 -14.35 8.34 6.28
CA ALA A 264 -14.85 7.49 7.36
C ALA A 264 -14.98 6.02 6.93
N SER A 265 -15.46 5.77 5.70
CA SER A 265 -15.54 4.41 5.15
C SER A 265 -14.14 3.83 4.91
N PHE A 266 -13.22 4.62 4.36
CA PHE A 266 -11.85 4.20 4.12
C PHE A 266 -11.09 3.86 5.41
N MET A 267 -11.38 4.54 6.52
CA MET A 267 -10.81 4.26 7.84
C MET A 267 -11.60 3.22 8.65
N GLU A 268 -12.67 2.65 8.09
CA GLU A 268 -13.59 1.71 8.75
C GLU A 268 -14.16 2.24 10.08
N TYR A 269 -14.50 3.53 10.13
CA TYR A 269 -15.14 4.12 11.31
C TYR A 269 -16.61 3.72 11.42
N ASP A 270 -17.04 3.37 12.63
CA ASP A 270 -18.43 3.11 12.98
C ASP A 270 -19.22 4.37 13.40
N SER A 271 -18.57 5.54 13.37
CA SER A 271 -19.20 6.82 13.68
C SER A 271 -20.34 7.12 12.70
N ARG A 272 -21.58 7.06 13.20
CA ARG A 272 -22.78 7.39 12.43
C ARG A 272 -22.74 8.80 11.85
N ASN A 273 -22.12 9.74 12.58
CA ASN A 273 -21.99 11.12 12.12
C ASN A 273 -21.03 11.18 10.92
N ALA A 274 -19.82 10.64 11.07
CA ALA A 274 -18.81 10.66 10.01
C ALA A 274 -19.32 9.93 8.75
N LEU A 275 -19.98 8.77 8.90
CA LEU A 275 -20.61 8.04 7.80
C LEU A 275 -21.75 8.84 7.14
N ALA A 276 -22.49 9.66 7.88
CA ALA A 276 -23.51 10.57 7.36
C ALA A 276 -22.93 11.88 6.78
N GLY A 277 -21.61 12.04 6.75
CA GLY A 277 -20.95 13.23 6.21
C GLY A 277 -20.93 14.42 7.18
N ILE A 278 -21.14 14.18 8.47
CA ILE A 278 -21.01 15.15 9.55
C ILE A 278 -19.60 15.01 10.13
N ALA A 279 -18.83 16.10 10.17
CA ALA A 279 -17.49 16.08 10.76
C ALA A 279 -17.58 16.29 12.28
N ASP A 280 -17.19 15.27 13.02
CA ASP A 280 -17.12 15.26 14.49
C ASP A 280 -15.69 15.02 14.98
N ILE A 281 -15.54 14.75 16.28
CA ILE A 281 -14.24 14.49 16.89
C ILE A 281 -13.49 13.33 16.25
N THR A 282 -14.19 12.26 15.86
CA THR A 282 -13.59 11.11 15.18
C THR A 282 -13.03 11.53 13.83
N THR A 283 -13.75 12.38 13.10
CA THR A 283 -13.29 12.96 11.83
C THR A 283 -12.05 13.84 12.04
N PHE A 284 -12.10 14.83 12.93
CA PHE A 284 -10.99 15.76 13.13
C PHE A 284 -9.72 15.08 13.64
N LYS A 285 -9.84 14.16 14.61
CA LYS A 285 -8.69 13.41 15.11
C LYS A 285 -8.10 12.52 14.02
N GLY A 286 -8.92 11.78 13.28
CA GLY A 286 -8.45 10.93 12.18
C GLY A 286 -7.67 11.69 11.11
N LEU A 287 -7.97 12.98 10.90
CA LEU A 287 -7.27 13.82 9.93
C LEU A 287 -5.98 14.46 10.46
N LEU A 288 -5.89 14.76 11.77
CA LEU A 288 -4.85 15.62 12.34
C LEU A 288 -3.84 14.89 13.25
N ILE A 289 -4.17 13.70 13.73
CA ILE A 289 -3.28 12.86 14.54
C ILE A 289 -3.30 11.41 14.04
N SER A 290 -2.14 10.76 14.03
CA SER A 290 -2.00 9.41 13.46
C SER A 290 -2.92 8.40 14.16
N SER A 291 -2.96 8.39 15.49
CA SER A 291 -3.81 7.47 16.26
C SER A 291 -5.32 7.70 16.10
N GLY A 292 -5.73 8.80 15.48
CA GLY A 292 -7.13 9.16 15.35
C GLY A 292 -7.84 9.30 16.70
N ASP A 293 -9.14 9.02 16.72
CA ASP A 293 -9.89 8.96 17.97
C ASP A 293 -9.70 7.61 18.65
N THR A 294 -8.92 7.58 19.73
CA THR A 294 -8.65 6.37 20.50
C THR A 294 -9.88 5.78 21.21
N ASN A 295 -11.02 6.48 21.21
CA ASN A 295 -12.29 5.93 21.68
C ASN A 295 -13.09 5.20 20.58
N ARG A 296 -12.62 5.19 19.33
CA ARG A 296 -13.29 4.47 18.24
C ARG A 296 -13.33 2.97 18.54
N THR A 297 -14.39 2.29 18.12
CA THR A 297 -14.42 0.84 18.22
C THR A 297 -13.49 0.23 17.17
N ALA A 298 -13.03 -0.99 17.43
CA ALA A 298 -12.27 -1.77 16.47
C ALA A 298 -12.53 -3.26 16.66
N ILE A 299 -12.32 -4.03 15.61
CA ILE A 299 -12.53 -5.48 15.59
C ILE A 299 -11.22 -6.26 15.53
N GLY A 300 -10.08 -5.59 15.62
CA GLY A 300 -8.76 -6.19 15.70
C GLY A 300 -8.09 -5.91 17.04
N ALA A 301 -7.16 -6.79 17.41
CA ALA A 301 -6.22 -6.57 18.50
C ALA A 301 -4.89 -7.23 18.16
N ASP A 302 -3.78 -6.73 18.66
CA ASP A 302 -2.54 -7.50 18.74
C ASP A 302 -1.99 -7.50 20.17
N THR A 303 -1.18 -8.50 20.48
CA THR A 303 -0.59 -8.63 21.80
C THR A 303 0.64 -9.51 21.75
N SER A 304 1.61 -9.22 22.61
CA SER A 304 2.76 -10.08 22.85
C SER A 304 2.46 -11.23 23.82
N THR A 305 1.30 -11.25 24.48
CA THR A 305 0.93 -12.28 25.46
C THR A 305 0.42 -13.54 24.75
N GLN A 306 0.96 -14.72 25.12
CA GLN A 306 0.39 -15.99 24.65
C GLN A 306 -1.00 -16.19 25.26
N LEU A 307 -2.00 -16.39 24.40
CA LEU A 307 -3.40 -16.35 24.80
C LEU A 307 -3.88 -17.67 25.42
N THR A 308 -4.49 -17.55 26.60
CA THR A 308 -5.24 -18.65 27.24
C THR A 308 -6.70 -18.69 26.73
N PRO A 309 -7.43 -19.81 26.88
CA PRO A 309 -8.85 -19.87 26.51
C PRO A 309 -9.72 -18.79 27.18
N ALA A 310 -9.41 -18.41 28.43
CA ALA A 310 -10.14 -17.34 29.12
C ALA A 310 -9.92 -15.97 28.46
N GLN A 311 -8.69 -15.69 28.03
CA GLN A 311 -8.35 -14.45 27.32
C GLN A 311 -8.90 -14.42 25.89
N VAL A 312 -8.88 -15.57 25.17
CA VAL A 312 -9.55 -15.68 23.87
C VAL A 312 -11.05 -15.41 24.01
N LYS A 313 -11.70 -15.94 25.05
CA LYS A 313 -13.10 -15.63 25.35
C LYS A 313 -13.31 -14.14 25.62
N THR A 314 -12.41 -13.50 26.39
CA THR A 314 -12.46 -12.04 26.61
C THR A 314 -12.44 -11.29 25.29
N LEU A 315 -11.56 -11.65 24.35
CA LEU A 315 -11.47 -11.01 23.04
C LEU A 315 -12.80 -11.14 22.27
N VAL A 316 -13.36 -12.35 22.20
CA VAL A 316 -14.66 -12.62 21.55
C VAL A 316 -15.79 -11.81 22.19
N ASP A 317 -15.88 -11.81 23.52
CA ASP A 317 -16.93 -11.10 24.28
C ASP A 317 -16.85 -9.57 24.06
N ASN A 318 -15.68 -9.05 23.69
CA ASN A 318 -15.46 -7.63 23.38
C ASN A 318 -15.48 -7.33 21.87
N GLY A 319 -15.94 -8.27 21.04
CA GLY A 319 -16.18 -8.04 19.61
C GLY A 319 -14.93 -8.10 18.72
N VAL A 320 -13.79 -8.56 19.26
CA VAL A 320 -12.58 -8.80 18.46
C VAL A 320 -12.84 -9.98 17.52
N LYS A 321 -12.35 -9.85 16.29
CA LYS A 321 -12.43 -10.85 15.21
C LYS A 321 -11.06 -11.23 14.66
N TYR A 322 -10.09 -10.31 14.72
CA TYR A 322 -8.74 -10.49 14.18
C TYR A 322 -7.70 -10.30 15.27
N VAL A 323 -6.76 -11.23 15.39
CA VAL A 323 -5.72 -11.19 16.41
C VAL A 323 -4.32 -11.24 15.78
N GLY A 324 -3.54 -10.20 16.00
CA GLY A 324 -2.15 -10.11 15.60
C GLY A 324 -1.27 -10.88 16.57
N ARG A 325 -0.53 -11.87 16.07
CA ARG A 325 0.31 -12.73 16.92
C ARG A 325 1.67 -13.02 16.30
N TYR A 326 2.69 -13.04 17.15
CA TYR A 326 4.08 -13.19 16.72
C TYR A 326 4.42 -14.63 16.35
N LEU A 327 5.23 -14.82 15.31
CA LEU A 327 5.74 -16.14 14.92
C LEU A 327 6.93 -16.60 15.77
N THR A 328 7.70 -15.67 16.32
CA THR A 328 8.98 -15.91 17.00
C THR A 328 9.19 -14.96 18.19
N GLY A 329 10.28 -15.18 18.95
CA GLY A 329 10.81 -14.23 19.93
C GLY A 329 10.28 -14.30 21.36
N SER A 330 10.83 -13.44 22.20
CA SER A 330 10.43 -13.17 23.59
C SER A 330 10.23 -11.67 23.80
N VAL A 331 9.60 -11.29 24.92
CA VAL A 331 9.52 -9.91 25.41
C VAL A 331 9.88 -9.87 26.89
N GLY A 332 10.23 -8.69 27.40
CA GLY A 332 10.71 -8.51 28.77
C GLY A 332 12.23 -8.74 28.87
N SER A 333 12.76 -8.60 30.08
CA SER A 333 14.17 -8.85 30.36
C SER A 333 14.35 -9.44 31.75
N GLY A 334 15.43 -10.21 31.95
CA GLY A 334 15.72 -10.81 33.24
C GLY A 334 14.62 -11.78 33.69
N SER A 335 14.08 -11.59 34.88
CA SER A 335 13.01 -12.44 35.43
C SER A 335 11.66 -12.26 34.73
N ASP A 336 11.47 -11.16 34.01
CA ASP A 336 10.20 -10.83 33.35
C ASP A 336 10.20 -11.25 31.87
N GLU A 337 11.28 -11.90 31.40
CA GLU A 337 11.36 -12.44 30.05
C GLU A 337 10.36 -13.59 29.86
N ARG A 338 9.53 -13.49 28.82
CA ARG A 338 8.54 -14.49 28.46
C ARG A 338 8.40 -14.64 26.95
N ASN A 339 7.94 -15.81 26.53
CA ASN A 339 7.66 -16.09 25.12
C ASN A 339 6.54 -15.19 24.59
N LYS A 340 6.66 -14.75 23.34
CA LYS A 340 5.60 -14.02 22.62
C LYS A 340 5.05 -14.77 21.41
N TYR A 341 5.75 -15.81 20.97
CA TYR A 341 5.41 -16.57 19.77
C TYR A 341 4.14 -17.43 19.89
N LEU A 342 3.47 -17.66 18.76
CA LEU A 342 2.34 -18.57 18.62
C LEU A 342 2.70 -20.02 18.94
N THR A 343 1.78 -20.73 19.58
CA THR A 343 1.83 -22.19 19.75
C THR A 343 0.67 -22.86 19.02
N SER A 344 0.80 -24.15 18.68
CA SER A 344 -0.30 -24.90 18.06
C SER A 344 -1.56 -24.95 18.93
N GLU A 345 -1.41 -25.03 20.26
CA GLU A 345 -2.54 -24.99 21.20
C GLU A 345 -3.24 -23.63 21.20
N GLU A 346 -2.45 -22.53 21.22
CA GLU A 346 -2.99 -21.18 21.11
C GLU A 346 -3.73 -20.96 19.78
N ILE A 347 -3.17 -21.44 18.67
CA ILE A 347 -3.82 -21.37 17.35
C ILE A 347 -5.16 -22.12 17.36
N ASP A 348 -5.19 -23.37 17.85
CA ASP A 348 -6.42 -24.16 17.91
C ASP A 348 -7.48 -23.45 18.79
N ASN A 349 -7.09 -22.80 19.89
CA ASN A 349 -8.00 -22.03 20.75
C ASN A 349 -8.57 -20.77 20.06
N ILE A 350 -7.73 -19.99 19.40
CA ILE A 350 -8.12 -18.75 18.70
C ILE A 350 -9.05 -19.09 17.52
N LEU A 351 -8.61 -19.97 16.62
CA LEU A 351 -9.38 -20.36 15.44
C LEU A 351 -10.66 -21.12 15.80
N GLY A 352 -10.60 -22.00 16.81
CA GLY A 352 -11.76 -22.73 17.31
C GLY A 352 -12.83 -21.83 17.95
N SER A 353 -12.45 -20.61 18.35
CA SER A 353 -13.39 -19.58 18.84
C SER A 353 -13.94 -18.67 17.74
N GLY A 354 -13.60 -18.93 16.47
CA GLY A 354 -14.06 -18.16 15.31
C GLY A 354 -13.27 -16.88 15.04
N LEU A 355 -12.12 -16.68 15.71
CA LEU A 355 -11.22 -15.57 15.45
C LEU A 355 -10.25 -15.91 14.30
N SER A 356 -9.77 -14.88 13.61
CA SER A 356 -8.72 -14.98 12.59
C SER A 356 -7.38 -14.50 13.16
N ILE A 357 -6.26 -15.01 12.62
CA ILE A 357 -4.91 -14.63 13.06
C ILE A 357 -4.16 -13.95 11.92
N PHE A 358 -3.56 -12.79 12.15
CA PHE A 358 -2.56 -12.23 11.23
C PHE A 358 -1.14 -12.38 11.82
N PRO A 359 -0.23 -13.12 11.15
CA PRO A 359 1.11 -13.37 11.68
C PRO A 359 2.03 -12.15 11.64
N ILE A 360 2.75 -11.91 12.74
CA ILE A 360 3.74 -10.83 12.89
C ILE A 360 5.14 -11.43 13.05
N TYR A 361 6.14 -10.81 12.43
CA TYR A 361 7.56 -11.10 12.66
C TYR A 361 8.27 -9.88 13.25
N GLN A 362 8.87 -10.05 14.43
CA GLN A 362 9.65 -9.02 15.12
C GLN A 362 10.64 -9.67 16.10
N ASP A 363 11.90 -9.85 15.71
CA ASP A 363 12.98 -10.32 16.62
C ASP A 363 14.09 -9.27 16.79
N ASN A 364 13.80 -8.03 16.43
CA ASN A 364 14.75 -6.94 16.42
C ASN A 364 14.81 -6.21 17.77
N TYR A 365 15.92 -5.48 17.94
CA TYR A 365 15.97 -4.33 18.84
C TYR A 365 15.70 -3.07 18.00
N PRO A 366 15.06 -2.02 18.56
CA PRO A 366 14.59 -0.85 17.81
C PRO A 366 15.75 0.07 17.42
N GLU A 367 16.58 -0.38 16.47
CA GLU A 367 17.73 0.37 15.96
C GLU A 367 17.73 0.38 14.43
N VAL A 368 17.86 1.56 13.83
CA VAL A 368 17.85 1.75 12.36
C VAL A 368 18.88 0.86 11.64
N LYS A 369 20.05 0.63 12.24
CA LYS A 369 21.13 -0.18 11.66
C LYS A 369 20.77 -1.66 11.50
N TYR A 370 19.74 -2.15 12.19
CA TYR A 370 19.23 -3.51 12.05
C TYR A 370 18.70 -3.75 10.64
N PHE A 371 18.10 -2.73 10.01
CA PHE A 371 17.44 -2.85 8.72
C PHE A 371 18.47 -2.78 7.58
N ASN A 372 18.89 -3.96 7.13
CA ASN A 372 19.71 -4.18 5.94
C ASN A 372 19.30 -5.48 5.24
N LYS A 373 19.79 -5.70 4.02
CA LYS A 373 19.37 -6.80 3.15
C LYS A 373 19.69 -8.19 3.71
N GLU A 374 20.86 -8.35 4.31
CA GLU A 374 21.29 -9.60 4.92
C GLU A 374 20.40 -9.96 6.12
N GLN A 375 20.07 -8.98 6.95
CA GLN A 375 19.15 -9.15 8.07
C GLN A 375 17.75 -9.54 7.58
N GLY A 376 17.22 -8.84 6.57
CA GLY A 376 15.92 -9.17 5.99
C GLY A 376 15.84 -10.59 5.42
N THR A 377 16.92 -11.07 4.81
CA THR A 377 17.04 -12.46 4.35
C THR A 377 16.99 -13.44 5.50
N SER A 378 17.75 -13.20 6.58
CA SER A 378 17.78 -14.04 7.78
C SER A 378 16.41 -14.11 8.46
N ASP A 379 15.77 -12.96 8.61
CA ASP A 379 14.47 -12.80 9.26
C ASP A 379 13.37 -13.53 8.48
N ALA A 380 13.35 -13.40 7.15
CA ALA A 380 12.42 -14.14 6.31
C ALA A 380 12.59 -15.66 6.42
N ILE A 381 13.82 -16.16 6.52
CA ILE A 381 14.08 -17.59 6.76
C ILE A 381 13.51 -18.03 8.11
N ALA A 382 13.71 -17.23 9.16
CA ALA A 382 13.21 -17.53 10.50
C ALA A 382 11.67 -17.53 10.52
N ALA A 383 11.05 -16.50 9.95
CA ALA A 383 9.61 -16.38 9.80
C ALA A 383 9.01 -17.55 9.02
N ALA A 384 9.55 -17.88 7.85
CA ALA A 384 9.08 -18.99 7.02
C ALA A 384 9.17 -20.34 7.75
N LYS A 385 10.29 -20.60 8.44
CA LYS A 385 10.45 -21.84 9.23
C LYS A 385 9.41 -21.95 10.35
N ALA A 386 9.17 -20.85 11.07
CA ALA A 386 8.16 -20.81 12.13
C ALA A 386 6.74 -21.01 11.57
N ALA A 387 6.40 -20.30 10.49
CA ALA A 387 5.11 -20.38 9.80
C ALA A 387 4.82 -21.81 9.30
N ILE A 388 5.77 -22.44 8.59
CA ILE A 388 5.65 -23.82 8.09
C ILE A 388 5.45 -24.79 9.26
N LYS A 389 6.25 -24.65 10.33
CA LYS A 389 6.15 -25.53 11.51
C LYS A 389 4.79 -25.42 12.20
N LEU A 390 4.19 -24.23 12.22
CA LEU A 390 2.89 -23.97 12.82
C LEU A 390 1.72 -24.35 11.88
N GLY A 391 2.00 -24.73 10.64
CA GLY A 391 0.99 -25.04 9.64
C GLY A 391 0.29 -23.80 9.09
N VAL A 392 0.94 -22.63 9.13
CA VAL A 392 0.39 -21.41 8.51
C VAL A 392 0.17 -21.68 7.01
N PRO A 393 -1.02 -21.40 6.44
CA PRO A 393 -1.29 -21.65 5.03
C PRO A 393 -0.34 -20.87 4.12
N TYR A 394 0.11 -21.49 3.02
CA TYR A 394 0.82 -20.76 1.98
C TYR A 394 -0.06 -19.66 1.37
N GLY A 395 0.57 -18.56 0.97
CA GLY A 395 -0.10 -17.33 0.55
C GLY A 395 -0.47 -16.40 1.72
N THR A 396 -0.37 -16.85 2.98
CA THR A 396 -0.59 -15.96 4.15
C THR A 396 0.41 -14.81 4.14
N ILE A 397 -0.07 -13.63 4.52
CA ILE A 397 0.75 -12.42 4.67
C ILE A 397 1.38 -12.43 6.06
N ILE A 398 2.69 -12.23 6.11
CA ILE A 398 3.45 -12.09 7.37
C ILE A 398 3.93 -10.65 7.47
N TYR A 399 3.55 -9.95 8.53
CA TYR A 399 3.90 -8.54 8.74
C TYR A 399 5.25 -8.40 9.44
N PHE A 400 6.25 -7.88 8.75
CA PHE A 400 7.60 -7.65 9.28
C PHE A 400 7.69 -6.27 9.92
N ALA A 401 8.12 -6.21 11.17
CA ALA A 401 8.06 -5.00 11.98
C ALA A 401 9.29 -4.08 11.84
N VAL A 402 9.04 -2.84 11.44
CA VAL A 402 9.96 -1.69 11.54
C VAL A 402 9.54 -0.83 12.73
N ASP A 403 9.80 -1.36 13.93
CA ASP A 403 9.38 -0.76 15.19
C ASP A 403 10.42 0.23 15.74
N VAL A 404 10.76 1.23 14.92
CA VAL A 404 11.69 2.33 15.28
C VAL A 404 11.34 3.56 14.46
N ASP A 405 11.63 4.76 14.98
CA ASP A 405 11.48 5.99 14.22
C ASP A 405 12.57 6.10 13.14
N VAL A 406 12.21 5.85 11.88
CA VAL A 406 13.08 6.01 10.71
C VAL A 406 12.70 7.27 9.96
N GLU A 407 13.64 8.22 9.86
CA GLU A 407 13.44 9.45 9.10
C GLU A 407 13.37 9.16 7.58
N ASP A 408 12.63 9.97 6.83
CA ASP A 408 12.40 9.77 5.39
C ASP A 408 13.70 9.60 4.57
N GLY A 409 14.74 10.35 4.93
CA GLY A 409 16.05 10.32 4.28
C GLY A 409 16.80 8.99 4.45
N ASP A 410 16.52 8.24 5.52
CA ASP A 410 17.22 7.00 5.85
C ASP A 410 16.53 5.76 5.29
N ILE A 411 15.22 5.83 4.99
CA ILE A 411 14.40 4.70 4.52
C ILE A 411 15.01 4.00 3.31
N ALA A 412 15.45 4.77 2.30
CA ALA A 412 16.00 4.23 1.05
C ALA A 412 17.30 3.44 1.25
N GLY A 413 18.12 3.81 2.23
CA GLY A 413 19.40 3.16 2.52
C GLY A 413 19.32 2.02 3.53
N THR A 414 18.17 1.82 4.18
CA THR A 414 18.03 0.90 5.32
C THR A 414 16.82 -0.04 5.15
N VAL A 415 15.61 0.48 5.35
CA VAL A 415 14.35 -0.27 5.31
C VAL A 415 14.07 -0.87 3.93
N ILE A 416 14.32 -0.13 2.84
CA ILE A 416 14.10 -0.67 1.49
C ILE A 416 15.00 -1.89 1.21
N PRO A 417 16.33 -1.83 1.40
CA PRO A 417 17.19 -3.01 1.30
C PRO A 417 16.76 -4.19 2.18
N TYR A 418 16.31 -3.91 3.41
CA TYR A 418 15.77 -4.94 4.31
C TYR A 418 14.58 -5.67 3.67
N PHE A 419 13.57 -4.93 3.19
CA PHE A 419 12.39 -5.52 2.56
C PHE A 419 12.68 -6.19 1.21
N GLU A 420 13.71 -5.77 0.46
CA GLU A 420 14.19 -6.55 -0.69
C GLU A 420 14.66 -7.95 -0.29
N GLY A 421 15.43 -8.04 0.82
CA GLY A 421 15.91 -9.31 1.36
C GLY A 421 14.78 -10.19 1.89
N VAL A 422 13.83 -9.58 2.60
CA VAL A 422 12.61 -10.26 3.08
C VAL A 422 11.82 -10.80 1.89
N PHE A 423 11.51 -9.94 0.92
CA PHE A 423 10.70 -10.28 -0.25
C PHE A 423 11.32 -11.38 -1.09
N GLY A 424 12.60 -11.26 -1.46
CA GLY A 424 13.28 -12.27 -2.29
C GLY A 424 13.36 -13.65 -1.65
N THR A 425 13.25 -13.74 -0.33
CA THR A 425 13.40 -14.99 0.43
C THR A 425 12.07 -15.59 0.86
N LEU A 426 11.16 -14.74 1.35
CA LEU A 426 9.87 -15.17 1.90
C LEU A 426 8.93 -15.69 0.81
N THR A 427 8.90 -15.02 -0.34
CA THR A 427 8.06 -15.41 -1.48
C THR A 427 8.43 -16.79 -2.01
N GLY A 428 9.72 -17.11 -2.11
CA GLY A 428 10.21 -18.45 -2.45
C GLY A 428 9.84 -19.53 -1.43
N SER A 429 9.47 -19.14 -0.21
CA SER A 429 8.95 -20.04 0.83
C SER A 429 7.42 -20.15 0.80
N GLY A 430 6.75 -19.50 -0.16
CA GLY A 430 5.31 -19.58 -0.38
C GLY A 430 4.47 -18.63 0.49
N PHE A 431 5.04 -17.59 1.11
CA PHE A 431 4.29 -16.59 1.89
C PHE A 431 4.39 -15.19 1.26
N ARG A 432 3.49 -14.30 1.66
CA ARG A 432 3.44 -12.91 1.21
C ARG A 432 4.01 -11.98 2.28
N VAL A 433 4.58 -10.85 1.85
CA VAL A 433 5.20 -9.88 2.75
C VAL A 433 4.20 -8.77 3.08
N GLY A 434 3.96 -8.54 4.36
CA GLY A 434 3.35 -7.32 4.90
C GLY A 434 4.41 -6.48 5.62
N VAL A 435 4.16 -5.18 5.74
CA VAL A 435 5.03 -4.26 6.49
C VAL A 435 4.30 -3.74 7.71
N TYR A 436 4.91 -3.85 8.90
CA TYR A 436 4.51 -3.06 10.06
C TYR A 436 5.45 -1.88 10.26
N GLY A 437 4.91 -0.69 10.49
CA GLY A 437 5.71 0.52 10.72
C GLY A 437 4.89 1.80 10.61
N THR A 438 5.59 2.94 10.64
CA THR A 438 4.96 4.25 10.47
C THR A 438 4.33 4.38 9.07
N ARG A 439 3.36 5.29 8.92
CA ARG A 439 2.68 5.56 7.64
C ARG A 439 3.67 5.75 6.48
N ASN A 440 4.71 6.54 6.69
CA ASN A 440 5.76 6.77 5.69
C ASN A 440 6.52 5.48 5.34
N VAL A 441 6.99 4.73 6.35
CA VAL A 441 7.70 3.46 6.12
C VAL A 441 6.83 2.48 5.33
N CYS A 442 5.59 2.29 5.76
CA CYS A 442 4.65 1.40 5.08
C CYS A 442 4.44 1.80 3.61
N GLN A 443 4.14 3.08 3.35
CA GLN A 443 3.94 3.57 1.99
C GLN A 443 5.19 3.36 1.12
N ARG A 444 6.38 3.72 1.63
CA ARG A 444 7.63 3.60 0.87
C ARG A 444 7.96 2.15 0.50
N VAL A 445 7.68 1.19 1.39
CA VAL A 445 7.89 -0.24 1.12
C VAL A 445 6.88 -0.77 0.10
N ILE A 446 5.61 -0.39 0.23
CA ILE A 446 4.54 -0.79 -0.71
C ILE A 446 4.78 -0.20 -2.10
N ASP A 447 5.29 1.03 -2.20
CA ASP A 447 5.66 1.66 -3.47
C ASP A 447 6.78 0.90 -4.19
N GLN A 448 7.68 0.25 -3.47
CA GLN A 448 8.71 -0.64 -4.03
C GLN A 448 8.16 -2.03 -4.41
N LYS A 449 6.87 -2.31 -4.16
CA LYS A 449 6.23 -3.61 -4.41
C LYS A 449 6.87 -4.78 -3.65
N THR A 450 7.60 -4.50 -2.57
CA THR A 450 8.22 -5.52 -1.71
C THR A 450 7.35 -5.93 -0.52
N ALA A 451 6.22 -5.25 -0.31
CA ALA A 451 5.12 -5.68 0.56
C ALA A 451 3.77 -5.40 -0.12
N VAL A 452 2.75 -6.17 0.25
CA VAL A 452 1.40 -6.07 -0.35
C VAL A 452 0.45 -5.21 0.46
N TYR A 453 0.53 -5.24 1.79
CA TYR A 453 -0.33 -4.46 2.69
C TYR A 453 0.43 -3.93 3.90
N ALA A 454 -0.10 -2.86 4.50
CA ALA A 454 0.44 -2.22 5.69
C ALA A 454 -0.30 -2.62 6.97
N PHE A 455 0.47 -2.86 8.02
CA PHE A 455 0.03 -2.83 9.41
C PHE A 455 0.61 -1.56 10.06
N VAL A 456 -0.19 -0.52 10.20
CA VAL A 456 0.30 0.83 10.49
C VAL A 456 0.46 1.05 12.00
N SER A 457 1.60 1.59 12.45
CA SER A 457 1.88 1.91 13.85
C SER A 457 1.41 3.31 14.26
N ASP A 458 0.12 3.60 14.05
CA ASP A 458 -0.47 4.93 14.23
C ASP A 458 -0.49 5.42 15.69
N MET A 459 -0.42 4.51 16.68
CA MET A 459 -0.27 4.85 18.09
C MET A 459 1.07 5.52 18.43
N SER A 460 2.10 5.34 17.58
CA SER A 460 3.41 5.99 17.72
C SER A 460 3.35 7.44 17.22
N THR A 461 2.53 8.27 17.87
CA THR A 461 2.25 9.66 17.47
C THR A 461 3.47 10.58 17.50
N GLY A 462 4.56 10.16 18.16
CA GLY A 462 5.81 10.89 18.23
C GLY A 462 6.79 10.60 17.09
N TYR A 463 6.57 9.52 16.32
CA TYR A 463 7.51 9.10 15.28
C TYR A 463 7.39 9.99 14.04
N SER A 464 8.53 10.36 13.48
CA SER A 464 8.63 11.25 12.31
C SER A 464 7.80 10.77 11.12
N GLY A 465 7.78 9.47 10.84
CA GLY A 465 7.03 8.87 9.73
C GLY A 465 5.50 8.86 9.90
N ASN A 466 4.97 9.29 11.05
CA ASN A 466 3.54 9.49 11.30
C ASN A 466 3.14 10.97 11.31
N LEU A 467 4.11 11.89 11.22
CA LEU A 467 3.89 13.33 11.35
C LEU A 467 3.85 14.01 9.97
N GLY A 468 2.65 14.08 9.40
CA GLY A 468 2.43 14.69 8.08
C GLY A 468 2.32 13.69 6.94
N PHE A 469 2.01 12.43 7.24
CA PHE A 469 1.80 11.37 6.26
C PHE A 469 0.35 10.87 6.32
N ALA A 470 -0.27 10.74 5.15
CA ALA A 470 -1.60 10.15 5.02
C ALA A 470 -1.54 8.64 5.29
N MET A 471 -2.68 8.07 5.66
CA MET A 471 -2.83 6.62 5.76
C MET A 471 -2.53 5.96 4.39
N PRO A 472 -1.69 4.92 4.34
CA PRO A 472 -1.45 4.17 3.10
C PRO A 472 -2.76 3.62 2.52
N GLN A 473 -2.91 3.64 1.19
CA GLN A 473 -4.14 3.13 0.56
C GLN A 473 -4.31 1.62 0.76
N ASP A 474 -3.20 0.90 0.78
CA ASP A 474 -3.13 -0.56 0.97
C ASP A 474 -2.97 -0.94 2.46
N TRP A 475 -3.57 -0.19 3.38
CA TRP A 475 -3.58 -0.54 4.80
C TRP A 475 -4.53 -1.73 5.05
N ALA A 476 -4.06 -2.71 5.81
CA ALA A 476 -4.85 -3.86 6.28
C ALA A 476 -5.22 -3.71 7.76
N PHE A 477 -4.25 -3.28 8.56
CA PHE A 477 -4.34 -3.16 10.00
C PHE A 477 -3.81 -1.80 10.46
N ASP A 478 -4.38 -1.26 11.52
CA ASP A 478 -4.07 0.08 12.05
C ASP A 478 -3.98 -0.01 13.58
N GLN A 479 -2.77 -0.04 14.14
CA GLN A 479 -2.54 -0.08 15.59
C GLN A 479 -2.61 1.34 16.17
N PHE A 480 -3.59 1.64 17.01
CA PHE A 480 -3.86 3.03 17.41
C PHE A 480 -4.00 3.29 18.91
N PHE A 481 -4.16 2.28 19.75
CA PHE A 481 -4.35 2.49 21.19
C PHE A 481 -4.03 1.26 22.04
N GLU A 482 -3.25 1.41 23.12
CA GLU A 482 -2.93 0.33 24.06
C GLU A 482 -3.82 0.42 25.31
N TYR A 483 -4.42 -0.71 25.73
CA TYR A 483 -5.14 -0.81 27.00
C TYR A 483 -5.28 -2.26 27.50
N THR A 484 -5.77 -2.44 28.73
CA THR A 484 -6.15 -3.76 29.25
C THR A 484 -7.64 -4.03 29.06
N VAL A 485 -7.97 -5.12 28.38
CA VAL A 485 -9.34 -5.62 28.24
C VAL A 485 -9.62 -6.75 29.24
N GLY A 486 -10.89 -6.89 29.64
CA GLY A 486 -11.33 -7.96 30.54
C GLY A 486 -10.96 -7.76 32.01
N SER A 487 -11.08 -8.83 32.80
CA SER A 487 -10.75 -8.85 34.23
C SER A 487 -10.43 -10.27 34.71
N GLY A 488 -9.81 -10.40 35.88
CA GLY A 488 -9.45 -11.70 36.46
C GLY A 488 -8.52 -12.50 35.55
N GLU A 489 -8.80 -13.80 35.37
CA GLU A 489 -8.03 -14.69 34.47
C GLU A 489 -8.14 -14.29 32.98
N GLY A 490 -9.19 -13.53 32.62
CA GLY A 490 -9.39 -13.02 31.27
C GLY A 490 -8.79 -11.64 31.03
N ALA A 491 -8.09 -11.05 32.00
CA ALA A 491 -7.43 -9.75 31.82
C ALA A 491 -6.26 -9.89 30.83
N LEU A 492 -6.19 -8.96 29.87
CA LEU A 492 -5.22 -9.00 28.79
C LEU A 492 -4.85 -7.59 28.35
N GLY A 493 -3.55 -7.26 28.36
CA GLY A 493 -3.03 -6.07 27.69
C GLY A 493 -3.02 -6.31 26.17
N ILE A 494 -3.66 -5.40 25.44
CA ILE A 494 -3.74 -5.43 23.98
C ILE A 494 -3.41 -4.05 23.41
N ASP A 495 -2.89 -4.08 22.20
CA ASP A 495 -2.98 -2.96 21.29
C ASP A 495 -4.24 -3.14 20.44
N GLN A 496 -5.06 -2.09 20.38
CA GLN A 496 -6.31 -2.06 19.63
C GLN A 496 -6.02 -1.76 18.16
N VAL A 497 -6.60 -2.57 17.27
CA VAL A 497 -6.26 -2.58 15.85
C VAL A 497 -7.51 -2.38 14.98
N GLY A 498 -7.54 -1.31 14.19
CA GLY A 498 -8.49 -1.11 13.10
C GLY A 498 -8.23 -2.09 11.96
N VAL A 499 -9.27 -2.54 11.25
CA VAL A 499 -9.15 -3.58 10.21
C VAL A 499 -9.90 -3.14 8.96
N SER A 500 -9.18 -2.95 7.84
CA SER A 500 -9.77 -2.55 6.54
C SER A 500 -10.44 -3.70 5.77
N GLN A 501 -10.24 -4.93 6.25
CA GLN A 501 -10.76 -6.17 5.67
C GLN A 501 -10.15 -6.58 4.31
N VAL A 502 -9.12 -5.88 3.82
CA VAL A 502 -8.36 -6.32 2.63
C VAL A 502 -7.47 -7.55 2.91
N ASP A 503 -7.16 -7.79 4.19
CA ASP A 503 -6.54 -9.01 4.68
C ASP A 503 -7.42 -9.61 5.79
N LEU A 504 -7.82 -10.87 5.61
CA LEU A 504 -8.66 -11.60 6.55
C LEU A 504 -7.85 -12.41 7.56
N GLY A 505 -6.52 -12.41 7.45
CA GLY A 505 -5.65 -13.29 8.20
C GLY A 505 -5.88 -14.77 7.87
N MET A 506 -5.21 -15.65 8.61
CA MET A 506 -5.45 -17.09 8.54
C MET A 506 -6.66 -17.47 9.42
N GLN A 507 -7.54 -18.28 8.85
CA GLN A 507 -8.74 -18.82 9.50
C GLN A 507 -8.64 -20.33 9.75
N TYR A 508 -7.58 -20.95 9.23
CA TYR A 508 -7.26 -22.36 9.38
C TYR A 508 -5.75 -22.55 9.36
N VAL A 509 -5.30 -23.71 9.81
CA VAL A 509 -3.92 -24.17 9.61
C VAL A 509 -3.91 -25.40 8.72
N TYR A 510 -2.91 -25.47 7.85
CA TYR A 510 -2.62 -26.64 7.06
C TYR A 510 -1.97 -27.71 7.94
N LYS A 511 -2.71 -28.78 8.21
CA LYS A 511 -2.17 -30.03 8.75
C LYS A 511 -1.90 -30.91 7.54
N ASN A 512 -0.65 -31.00 7.07
CA ASN A 512 -0.31 -31.80 5.89
C ASN A 512 -0.63 -33.29 6.13
N THR A 513 -1.81 -33.72 5.70
CA THR A 513 -2.21 -35.13 5.62
C THR A 513 -2.14 -35.65 4.18
N SER A 514 -1.62 -34.83 3.25
CA SER A 514 -1.53 -35.16 1.82
C SER A 514 -0.31 -36.03 1.53
N LYS A 515 -0.32 -36.77 0.42
CA LYS A 515 0.87 -37.49 -0.09
C LYS A 515 1.90 -36.57 -0.76
N TYR A 516 1.60 -35.28 -0.90
CA TYR A 516 2.47 -34.33 -1.61
C TYR A 516 3.40 -33.59 -0.64
N PRO A 517 4.66 -33.37 -1.03
CA PRO A 517 5.64 -32.71 -0.19
C PRO A 517 5.39 -31.20 -0.10
N ASP A 518 5.70 -30.59 1.04
CA ASP A 518 5.46 -29.16 1.32
C ASP A 518 6.07 -28.22 0.26
N TRP A 519 7.21 -28.59 -0.34
CA TRP A 519 7.85 -27.80 -1.39
C TRP A 519 6.97 -27.61 -2.63
N PHE A 520 6.02 -28.51 -2.90
CA PHE A 520 5.09 -28.41 -4.04
C PHE A 520 4.13 -27.22 -3.85
N PHE A 521 3.50 -27.14 -2.67
CA PHE A 521 2.60 -26.04 -2.33
C PHE A 521 3.34 -24.71 -2.17
N GLN A 522 4.59 -24.74 -1.68
CA GLN A 522 5.47 -23.57 -1.64
C GLN A 522 5.70 -22.97 -3.02
N LYS A 523 6.05 -23.82 -4.01
CA LYS A 523 6.30 -23.37 -5.38
C LYS A 523 5.04 -22.84 -6.06
N LEU A 524 3.89 -23.49 -5.87
CA LEU A 524 2.62 -23.02 -6.42
C LEU A 524 2.22 -21.64 -5.88
N ALA A 525 2.34 -21.45 -4.56
CA ALA A 525 2.08 -20.15 -3.95
C ALA A 525 3.07 -19.09 -4.44
N ALA A 526 4.36 -19.41 -4.54
CA ALA A 526 5.39 -18.49 -5.04
C ALA A 526 5.07 -17.99 -6.46
N ILE A 527 4.59 -18.86 -7.35
CA ILE A 527 4.22 -18.50 -8.73
C ILE A 527 3.04 -17.53 -8.76
N GLY A 528 1.96 -17.80 -8.02
CA GLY A 528 0.80 -16.90 -7.96
C GLY A 528 1.14 -15.52 -7.37
N ILE A 529 2.13 -15.45 -6.48
CA ILE A 529 2.58 -14.21 -5.83
C ILE A 529 3.44 -13.34 -6.76
N ILE A 530 4.36 -13.94 -7.52
CA ILE A 530 5.25 -13.20 -8.43
C ILE A 530 4.57 -12.82 -9.76
N TRP A 531 3.50 -13.52 -10.14
CA TRP A 531 2.81 -13.34 -11.43
C TRP A 531 2.40 -11.88 -11.72
N PRO A 532 1.71 -11.15 -10.81
CA PRO A 532 1.38 -9.75 -11.04
C PRO A 532 2.61 -8.83 -11.15
N MET A 533 3.72 -9.19 -10.51
CA MET A 533 4.94 -8.37 -10.47
C MET A 533 5.88 -8.61 -11.67
N LEU A 534 5.93 -9.85 -12.17
CA LEU A 534 6.67 -10.18 -13.40
C LEU A 534 6.03 -9.56 -14.65
N SER A 535 4.78 -9.10 -14.55
CA SER A 535 4.10 -8.39 -15.64
C SER A 535 4.78 -7.06 -16.02
N GLU A 536 5.69 -6.53 -15.19
CA GLU A 536 6.35 -5.22 -15.40
C GLU A 536 7.89 -5.27 -15.62
N VAL A 537 8.57 -6.44 -15.62
CA VAL A 537 10.05 -6.53 -15.72
C VAL A 537 10.55 -7.49 -16.83
N ILE A 538 11.58 -7.08 -17.57
CA ILE A 538 12.13 -7.71 -18.79
C ILE A 538 12.99 -8.97 -18.51
N LYS A 539 12.69 -10.03 -19.28
CA LYS A 539 13.45 -11.26 -19.66
C LYS A 539 13.96 -12.22 -18.57
N ALA A 540 13.16 -13.26 -18.35
CA ALA A 540 13.61 -14.59 -17.93
C ALA A 540 12.97 -15.65 -18.84
N THR A 541 13.69 -16.72 -19.16
CA THR A 541 13.15 -17.93 -19.80
C THR A 541 13.01 -18.99 -18.72
N ILE A 542 11.82 -19.52 -18.53
CA ILE A 542 11.53 -20.58 -17.56
C ILE A 542 10.83 -21.69 -18.34
N GLU A 543 11.46 -22.86 -18.43
CA GLU A 543 10.86 -24.08 -18.93
C GLU A 543 10.46 -24.92 -17.71
N LEU A 544 9.17 -25.23 -17.58
CA LEU A 544 8.65 -26.12 -16.56
C LEU A 544 7.76 -27.17 -17.24
N GLU A 545 8.33 -28.36 -17.41
CA GLU A 545 7.55 -29.56 -17.75
C GLU A 545 7.09 -30.22 -16.46
N GLN A 546 5.80 -30.56 -16.35
CA GLN A 546 5.31 -31.33 -15.21
C GLN A 546 4.05 -32.14 -15.55
N ASP A 547 4.16 -33.45 -15.32
CA ASP A 547 3.05 -34.41 -15.38
C ASP A 547 2.31 -34.46 -14.04
N ALA A 548 0.98 -34.47 -14.06
CA ALA A 548 0.18 -34.91 -12.91
C ALA A 548 -0.73 -36.08 -13.29
N TYR A 549 -0.90 -37.03 -12.36
CA TYR A 549 -1.73 -38.23 -12.51
C TYR A 549 -2.74 -38.30 -11.37
N PHE A 550 -4.01 -38.47 -11.72
CA PHE A 550 -5.12 -38.62 -10.81
C PHE A 550 -5.86 -39.92 -11.11
N ASP A 551 -6.09 -40.70 -10.05
CA ASP A 551 -6.81 -41.96 -10.09
C ASP A 551 -8.18 -41.75 -9.43
N ALA A 552 -9.23 -41.71 -10.24
CA ALA A 552 -10.60 -41.43 -9.84
C ALA A 552 -11.55 -42.37 -10.58
N GLU A 553 -11.60 -43.64 -10.15
CA GLU A 553 -12.43 -44.68 -10.79
C GLU A 553 -13.86 -44.17 -11.12
N PRO A 554 -14.36 -44.41 -12.35
CA PRO A 554 -13.78 -45.26 -13.40
C PRO A 554 -12.73 -44.58 -14.31
N PHE A 555 -12.18 -43.42 -13.93
CA PHE A 555 -11.29 -42.62 -14.77
C PHE A 555 -9.85 -42.54 -14.24
N HIS A 556 -8.87 -42.62 -15.15
CA HIS A 556 -7.50 -42.23 -14.90
C HIS A 556 -7.21 -40.94 -15.68
N ILE A 557 -6.87 -39.86 -14.98
CA ILE A 557 -6.69 -38.54 -15.57
C ILE A 557 -5.22 -38.15 -15.49
N TYR A 558 -4.63 -37.83 -16.63
CA TYR A 558 -3.28 -37.29 -16.73
C TYR A 558 -3.38 -35.85 -17.23
N THR A 559 -2.62 -34.95 -16.63
CA THR A 559 -2.54 -33.57 -17.11
C THR A 559 -1.09 -33.23 -17.40
N GLU A 560 -0.86 -32.63 -18.57
CA GLU A 560 0.43 -32.12 -18.99
C GLU A 560 0.25 -30.61 -19.25
N LEU A 561 1.04 -29.80 -18.54
CA LEU A 561 1.07 -28.35 -18.72
C LEU A 561 2.41 -28.00 -19.36
N SER A 562 2.38 -27.38 -20.53
CA SER A 562 3.57 -26.84 -21.18
C SER A 562 3.41 -25.34 -21.40
N GLU A 563 4.40 -24.58 -20.96
CA GLU A 563 4.46 -23.12 -21.13
C GLU A 563 5.66 -22.77 -22.01
N LYS A 564 5.42 -22.03 -23.11
CA LYS A 564 6.50 -21.50 -23.96
C LYS A 564 6.31 -20.00 -24.16
N LEU A 565 7.32 -19.24 -23.75
CA LEU A 565 7.35 -17.78 -23.90
C LEU A 565 8.51 -17.38 -24.81
N SER A 566 8.22 -16.73 -25.94
CA SER A 566 9.23 -16.13 -26.83
C SER A 566 9.22 -14.60 -26.74
N ILE A 567 10.39 -13.96 -26.78
CA ILE A 567 10.51 -12.50 -26.69
C ILE A 567 11.55 -11.96 -27.71
N GLY A 568 11.07 -11.53 -28.89
CA GLY A 568 11.80 -10.68 -29.87
C GLY A 568 11.45 -10.93 -31.36
N GLU A 569 11.62 -9.92 -32.23
CA GLU A 569 11.44 -10.04 -33.69
C GLU A 569 12.73 -10.38 -34.46
N GLY A 570 12.60 -11.32 -35.43
CA GLY A 570 13.44 -11.60 -36.61
C GLY A 570 14.31 -12.86 -36.51
N ASP A 571 14.23 -13.88 -37.37
CA ASP A 571 13.39 -14.19 -38.54
C ASP A 571 13.29 -15.72 -38.68
N ASN A 572 12.21 -16.18 -39.35
CA ASN A 572 11.77 -17.57 -39.62
C ASN A 572 10.87 -18.13 -38.50
N GLU A 573 9.56 -18.28 -38.67
CA GLU A 573 8.86 -18.79 -39.85
C GLU A 573 7.47 -18.16 -40.06
N THR A 574 7.16 -17.98 -41.35
CA THR A 574 5.86 -17.79 -42.01
C THR A 574 4.60 -17.81 -41.13
N SER A 575 4.01 -16.62 -40.96
CA SER A 575 2.66 -16.38 -40.44
C SER A 575 1.53 -16.91 -41.34
N PHE A 576 0.39 -17.28 -40.75
CA PHE A 576 -0.94 -17.01 -41.32
C PHE A 576 -1.82 -16.26 -40.31
N ASN A 577 -2.28 -15.06 -40.69
CA ASN A 577 -3.12 -14.14 -39.91
C ASN A 577 -4.62 -14.48 -40.02
N ILE A 578 -5.39 -14.27 -38.95
CA ILE A 578 -6.80 -13.80 -38.99
C ILE A 578 -7.02 -12.78 -37.87
N SER A 579 -7.70 -11.67 -38.19
CA SER A 579 -7.74 -10.43 -37.41
C SER A 579 -9.15 -9.99 -36.98
N LYS A 580 -9.22 -9.34 -35.80
CA LYS A 580 -10.24 -8.37 -35.33
C LYS A 580 -11.68 -8.84 -35.11
N GLY A 581 -11.93 -9.52 -33.98
CA GLY A 581 -13.06 -9.21 -33.08
C GLY A 581 -14.49 -9.15 -33.63
N GLU A 582 -14.79 -9.73 -34.80
CA GLU A 582 -16.14 -10.01 -35.26
C GLU A 582 -16.21 -11.45 -35.80
N ILE A 583 -17.25 -12.17 -35.40
CA ILE A 583 -17.61 -13.47 -35.98
C ILE A 583 -17.92 -13.26 -37.47
N SER A 584 -17.28 -14.00 -38.36
CA SER A 584 -17.56 -13.90 -39.79
C SER A 584 -19.04 -14.23 -40.10
N ASN A 585 -19.66 -13.46 -40.99
CA ASN A 585 -21.07 -13.67 -41.40
C ASN A 585 -21.34 -15.09 -41.96
N SER A 586 -20.33 -15.85 -42.38
CA SER A 586 -20.48 -17.25 -42.79
C SER A 586 -20.63 -18.24 -41.62
N PHE A 587 -20.15 -17.90 -40.42
CA PHE A 587 -20.36 -18.69 -39.20
C PHE A 587 -21.70 -18.35 -38.55
N TYR A 588 -22.13 -17.09 -38.64
CA TYR A 588 -23.44 -16.63 -38.14
C TYR A 588 -24.62 -17.22 -38.92
N GLU A 589 -24.51 -17.38 -40.25
CA GLU A 589 -25.54 -18.07 -41.07
C GLU A 589 -25.56 -19.59 -40.80
N GLN A 590 -24.43 -20.23 -40.52
CA GLN A 590 -24.35 -21.65 -40.15
C GLN A 590 -24.93 -21.94 -38.75
N LEU A 591 -24.80 -21.01 -37.81
CA LEU A 591 -25.40 -21.09 -36.47
C LEU A 591 -26.91 -20.79 -36.47
N LYS A 592 -27.38 -19.97 -37.41
CA LYS A 592 -28.79 -19.64 -37.58
C LYS A 592 -29.58 -20.79 -38.22
N ASP A 593 -28.99 -21.48 -39.20
CA ASP A 593 -29.55 -22.73 -39.75
C ASP A 593 -29.46 -23.91 -38.74
N PHE A 594 -28.54 -23.84 -37.78
CA PHE A 594 -28.41 -24.77 -36.64
C PHE A 594 -29.44 -24.48 -35.51
N GLY A 595 -29.84 -23.22 -35.33
CA GLY A 595 -30.83 -22.80 -34.32
C GLY A 595 -32.28 -23.11 -34.70
N ASP A 596 -32.67 -22.92 -35.96
CA ASP A 596 -34.08 -23.04 -36.37
C ASP A 596 -34.57 -24.51 -36.48
N ALA A 597 -33.68 -25.51 -36.44
CA ALA A 597 -34.02 -26.94 -36.45
C ALA A 597 -34.18 -27.53 -35.02
N LEU A 598 -33.94 -26.76 -33.97
CA LEU A 598 -33.94 -27.19 -32.57
C LEU A 598 -35.04 -26.51 -31.76
N SER A 599 -36.30 -26.82 -32.05
CA SER A 599 -37.38 -26.48 -31.12
C SER A 599 -37.43 -27.49 -29.96
N LEU A 600 -36.98 -27.09 -28.77
CA LEU A 600 -37.69 -27.23 -27.47
C LEU A 600 -36.89 -26.55 -26.32
N SER A 601 -37.24 -25.28 -26.09
CA SER A 601 -37.20 -24.42 -24.87
C SER A 601 -36.00 -24.53 -23.89
N GLY A 602 -35.15 -23.54 -23.69
CA GLY A 602 -35.11 -22.15 -24.17
C GLY A 602 -33.67 -21.59 -24.22
N ASP A 603 -33.51 -20.48 -24.96
CA ASP A 603 -32.27 -20.07 -25.63
C ASP A 603 -31.16 -19.46 -24.75
N ASP A 604 -31.45 -19.10 -23.51
CA ASP A 604 -30.53 -18.26 -22.73
C ASP A 604 -29.33 -19.04 -22.17
N ALA A 605 -29.50 -20.31 -21.75
CA ALA A 605 -28.45 -21.06 -21.05
C ALA A 605 -27.32 -21.60 -21.95
N LYS A 606 -27.61 -21.86 -23.24
CA LYS A 606 -26.60 -22.36 -24.20
C LYS A 606 -25.74 -21.23 -24.75
N THR A 607 -26.37 -20.09 -25.04
CA THR A 607 -25.71 -18.87 -25.49
C THR A 607 -24.75 -18.35 -24.42
N GLU A 608 -25.12 -18.45 -23.13
CA GLU A 608 -24.30 -18.01 -22.00
C GLU A 608 -23.08 -18.91 -21.72
N LEU A 609 -23.18 -20.22 -21.98
CA LEU A 609 -22.06 -21.16 -21.82
C LEU A 609 -21.00 -20.97 -22.92
N TYR A 610 -21.43 -20.78 -24.17
CA TYR A 610 -20.52 -20.51 -25.28
C TYR A 610 -19.91 -19.10 -25.20
N HIS A 611 -20.65 -18.11 -24.68
CA HIS A 611 -20.09 -16.80 -24.34
C HIS A 611 -19.02 -16.91 -23.25
N LYS A 612 -19.28 -17.63 -22.15
CA LYS A 612 -18.31 -17.80 -21.07
C LYS A 612 -17.05 -18.55 -21.51
N LEU A 613 -17.18 -19.58 -22.35
CA LEU A 613 -16.02 -20.29 -22.90
C LEU A 613 -15.22 -19.42 -23.89
N GLY A 614 -15.89 -18.59 -24.69
CA GLY A 614 -15.25 -17.60 -25.55
C GLY A 614 -14.54 -16.47 -24.78
N GLU A 615 -15.14 -16.01 -23.66
CA GLU A 615 -14.57 -15.02 -22.74
C GLU A 615 -13.36 -15.55 -21.97
N ILE A 616 -13.32 -16.86 -21.66
CA ILE A 616 -12.21 -17.49 -20.95
C ILE A 616 -10.99 -17.74 -21.85
N VAL A 617 -11.20 -17.99 -23.15
CA VAL A 617 -10.12 -18.37 -24.09
C VAL A 617 -9.47 -17.15 -24.76
N GLU A 618 -10.19 -16.04 -24.91
CA GLU A 618 -9.74 -14.72 -25.40
C GLU A 618 -8.45 -14.73 -26.26
N GLY A 619 -8.53 -15.38 -27.44
CA GLY A 619 -7.41 -15.51 -28.39
C GLY A 619 -6.69 -16.86 -28.36
N GLY A 620 -7.37 -17.98 -28.58
CA GLY A 620 -6.74 -19.31 -28.54
C GLY A 620 -7.57 -20.42 -29.21
N VAL A 621 -7.14 -21.68 -29.08
CA VAL A 621 -7.74 -22.84 -29.77
C VAL A 621 -8.13 -23.93 -28.77
N PHE A 622 -9.38 -24.42 -28.84
CA PHE A 622 -9.89 -25.53 -28.01
C PHE A 622 -10.11 -26.78 -28.87
N GLN A 623 -9.45 -27.89 -28.55
CA GLN A 623 -9.50 -29.15 -29.30
C GLN A 623 -9.77 -30.35 -28.40
N ILE A 624 -10.53 -31.33 -28.92
CA ILE A 624 -10.73 -32.62 -28.27
C ILE A 624 -10.36 -33.72 -29.28
N THR A 625 -9.45 -34.61 -28.89
CA THR A 625 -8.88 -35.69 -29.71
C THR A 625 -8.85 -37.00 -28.92
N PRO A 626 -8.60 -38.17 -29.56
CA PRO A 626 -8.32 -39.40 -28.82
C PRO A 626 -6.94 -39.32 -28.14
N ALA A 627 -6.88 -39.67 -26.85
CA ALA A 627 -5.67 -39.60 -26.03
C ALA A 627 -4.52 -40.48 -26.54
N PRO A 628 -3.26 -40.09 -26.31
CA PRO A 628 -2.09 -40.88 -26.71
C PRO A 628 -2.04 -42.23 -25.97
N PHE A 629 -1.31 -43.21 -26.50
CA PHE A 629 -1.14 -44.49 -25.81
C PHE A 629 -0.21 -44.33 -24.60
N LYS A 630 -0.63 -44.81 -23.41
CA LYS A 630 0.21 -44.92 -22.20
C LYS A 630 0.25 -46.38 -21.75
N GLU A 631 1.45 -46.93 -21.46
CA GLU A 631 1.62 -48.35 -21.11
C GLU A 631 0.81 -48.77 -19.86
N LYS A 632 0.60 -47.82 -18.92
CA LYS A 632 -0.24 -48.02 -17.72
C LYS A 632 -1.74 -48.10 -18.03
N GLU A 633 -2.16 -47.58 -19.19
CA GLU A 633 -3.54 -47.52 -19.67
C GLU A 633 -3.83 -48.59 -20.73
N LYS A 634 -2.98 -49.62 -20.81
CA LYS A 634 -3.12 -50.70 -21.79
C LYS A 634 -4.45 -51.44 -21.59
N GLY A 635 -5.35 -51.28 -22.55
CA GLY A 635 -6.71 -51.83 -22.51
C GLY A 635 -7.80 -50.83 -22.13
N ASN A 636 -7.43 -49.59 -21.81
CA ASN A 636 -8.32 -48.46 -21.56
C ASN A 636 -8.36 -47.53 -22.80
N VAL A 637 -9.45 -46.78 -22.93
CA VAL A 637 -9.65 -45.82 -24.04
C VAL A 637 -9.68 -44.41 -23.46
N GLY A 638 -8.99 -43.45 -24.09
CA GLY A 638 -8.89 -42.09 -23.55
C GLY A 638 -9.19 -40.96 -24.52
N LEU A 639 -9.53 -39.80 -23.96
CA LEU A 639 -9.76 -38.52 -24.64
C LEU A 639 -8.72 -37.51 -24.18
N GLU A 640 -8.13 -36.79 -25.12
CA GLU A 640 -7.22 -35.69 -24.89
C GLU A 640 -7.98 -34.38 -25.16
N VAL A 641 -7.97 -33.47 -24.20
CA VAL A 641 -8.50 -32.12 -24.33
C VAL A 641 -7.31 -31.17 -24.35
N LYS A 642 -7.18 -30.39 -25.42
CA LYS A 642 -6.16 -29.37 -25.59
C LYS A 642 -6.77 -28.00 -25.59
N ILE A 643 -6.19 -27.13 -24.78
CA ILE A 643 -6.60 -25.74 -24.67
C ILE A 643 -5.36 -24.88 -24.86
N ASP A 644 -5.32 -24.19 -25.99
CA ASP A 644 -4.32 -23.21 -26.34
C ASP A 644 -4.84 -21.83 -25.95
N PHE A 645 -4.04 -21.08 -25.21
CA PHE A 645 -4.32 -19.69 -24.87
C PHE A 645 -3.22 -18.83 -25.49
N GLU A 646 -3.58 -17.83 -26.31
CA GLU A 646 -2.65 -16.79 -26.76
C GLU A 646 -3.00 -15.45 -26.11
N GLY A 647 -2.06 -14.88 -25.36
CA GLY A 647 -2.21 -13.55 -24.77
C GLY A 647 -1.33 -12.55 -25.50
N GLU A 648 -1.93 -11.48 -26.05
CA GLU A 648 -1.18 -10.34 -26.60
C GLU A 648 -1.31 -9.10 -25.69
N LYS A 649 -0.18 -8.57 -25.23
CA LYS A 649 -0.16 -7.26 -24.56
C LYS A 649 1.07 -6.47 -24.97
N GLU A 650 0.84 -5.28 -25.51
CA GLU A 650 1.88 -4.35 -25.98
C GLU A 650 2.83 -4.96 -27.03
N GLY A 651 2.29 -5.72 -28.00
CA GLY A 651 3.05 -6.29 -29.12
C GLY A 651 3.88 -7.53 -28.78
N LYS A 652 3.54 -8.23 -27.70
CA LYS A 652 4.15 -9.49 -27.29
C LYS A 652 3.07 -10.55 -27.19
N THR A 653 3.29 -11.71 -27.81
CA THR A 653 2.42 -12.87 -27.76
C THR A 653 3.01 -13.92 -26.82
N GLY A 654 2.17 -14.55 -25.99
CA GLY A 654 2.52 -15.73 -25.19
C GLY A 654 1.53 -16.84 -25.42
N GLU A 655 2.00 -18.09 -25.51
CA GLU A 655 1.18 -19.28 -25.75
C GLU A 655 1.24 -20.21 -24.54
N VAL A 656 0.08 -20.65 -24.06
CA VAL A 656 -0.06 -21.66 -23.00
C VAL A 656 -0.86 -22.83 -23.57
N GLU A 657 -0.32 -24.05 -23.52
CA GLU A 657 -1.04 -25.26 -23.92
C GLU A 657 -1.32 -26.11 -22.66
N LEU A 658 -2.61 -26.31 -22.38
CA LEU A 658 -3.09 -27.25 -21.38
C LEU A 658 -3.58 -28.53 -22.08
N THR A 659 -2.95 -29.65 -21.77
CA THR A 659 -3.38 -30.97 -22.24
C THR A 659 -3.94 -31.80 -21.07
N ILE A 660 -5.15 -32.33 -21.25
CA ILE A 660 -5.84 -33.18 -20.29
C ILE A 660 -6.18 -34.50 -20.97
N ASP A 661 -5.51 -35.58 -20.57
CA ASP A 661 -5.87 -36.93 -20.99
C ASP A 661 -6.78 -37.58 -19.95
N VAL A 662 -7.94 -38.04 -20.37
CA VAL A 662 -8.90 -38.78 -19.54
C VAL A 662 -9.02 -40.18 -20.12
N TYR A 663 -8.51 -41.19 -19.41
CA TYR A 663 -8.68 -42.60 -19.77
C TYR A 663 -9.81 -43.22 -18.96
N MET A 664 -10.66 -43.97 -19.64
CA MET A 664 -11.73 -44.75 -19.04
C MET A 664 -11.25 -46.16 -18.74
N ASN A 665 -11.42 -46.60 -17.51
CA ASN A 665 -11.05 -47.93 -17.05
C ASN A 665 -12.07 -48.96 -17.54
N LYS A 666 -11.69 -49.78 -18.52
CA LYS A 666 -12.57 -50.79 -19.14
C LYS A 666 -13.13 -51.77 -18.12
N LYS A 667 -12.27 -52.19 -17.18
CA LYS A 667 -12.62 -53.17 -16.16
C LYS A 667 -13.66 -52.61 -15.20
N THR A 668 -13.48 -51.37 -14.74
CA THR A 668 -14.45 -50.71 -13.85
C THR A 668 -15.79 -50.47 -14.54
N ILE A 669 -15.79 -50.12 -15.83
CA ILE A 669 -17.02 -49.96 -16.62
C ILE A 669 -17.71 -51.31 -16.84
N ASP A 670 -16.97 -52.38 -17.14
CA ASP A 670 -17.54 -53.72 -17.28
C ASP A 670 -18.10 -54.26 -15.96
N ASP A 671 -17.46 -53.94 -14.83
CA ASP A 671 -17.88 -54.34 -13.47
C ASP A 671 -19.07 -53.51 -12.94
N SER A 672 -19.36 -52.33 -13.53
CA SER A 672 -20.45 -51.43 -13.12
C SER A 672 -21.85 -51.99 -13.41
N GLY A 673 -21.97 -52.77 -14.49
CA GLY A 673 -23.26 -53.27 -15.00
C GLY A 673 -24.20 -52.20 -15.58
N ASP A 674 -23.73 -50.97 -15.82
CA ASP A 674 -24.51 -49.87 -16.40
C ASP A 674 -24.40 -49.90 -17.95
N ASP A 675 -25.52 -50.24 -18.62
CA ASP A 675 -25.57 -50.40 -20.08
C ASP A 675 -25.25 -49.10 -20.83
N ASP A 676 -25.51 -47.94 -20.22
CA ASP A 676 -25.20 -46.62 -20.79
C ASP A 676 -23.69 -46.31 -20.71
N GLU A 677 -23.01 -46.77 -19.65
CA GLU A 677 -21.56 -46.62 -19.50
C GLU A 677 -20.79 -47.52 -20.47
N LYS A 678 -21.33 -48.72 -20.71
CA LYS A 678 -20.80 -49.70 -21.66
C LYS A 678 -20.98 -49.26 -23.12
N ASP A 679 -22.14 -48.72 -23.48
CA ASP A 679 -22.38 -48.16 -24.83
C ASP A 679 -21.50 -46.94 -25.12
N ALA A 680 -21.28 -46.07 -24.13
CA ALA A 680 -20.36 -44.94 -24.25
C ALA A 680 -18.91 -45.39 -24.43
N TYR A 681 -18.44 -46.38 -23.66
CA TYR A 681 -17.12 -46.97 -23.82
C TYR A 681 -16.93 -47.61 -25.19
N ASP A 682 -17.90 -48.38 -25.69
CA ASP A 682 -17.84 -49.05 -27.00
C ASP A 682 -17.85 -48.04 -28.17
N LYS A 683 -18.56 -46.91 -28.03
CA LYS A 683 -18.55 -45.80 -29.00
C LYS A 683 -17.18 -45.09 -29.01
N LEU A 684 -16.57 -44.85 -27.86
CA LEU A 684 -15.22 -44.27 -27.71
C LEU A 684 -14.11 -45.22 -28.19
N GLU A 685 -14.25 -46.51 -27.94
CA GLU A 685 -13.34 -47.56 -28.42
C GLU A 685 -13.36 -47.62 -29.96
N LYS A 686 -14.53 -47.46 -30.60
CA LYS A 686 -14.66 -47.36 -32.07
C LYS A 686 -13.99 -46.10 -32.64
N ILE A 687 -14.13 -44.94 -31.99
CA ILE A 687 -13.50 -43.67 -32.39
C ILE A 687 -11.97 -43.78 -32.31
N THR A 688 -11.46 -44.39 -31.24
CA THR A 688 -10.02 -44.54 -30.99
C THR A 688 -9.40 -45.57 -31.94
N ASN A 689 -10.10 -46.68 -32.24
CA ASN A 689 -9.67 -47.69 -33.21
C ASN A 689 -9.82 -47.25 -34.68
N ALA A 690 -10.62 -46.23 -34.98
CA ALA A 690 -10.67 -45.58 -36.31
C ALA A 690 -9.42 -44.72 -36.60
N LYS A 691 -8.65 -44.35 -35.57
CA LYS A 691 -7.34 -43.68 -35.71
C LYS A 691 -6.30 -44.62 -36.36
N ASP A 692 -6.47 -45.94 -36.17
CA ASP A 692 -5.58 -46.99 -36.67
C ASP A 692 -6.09 -47.73 -37.94
N SER A 693 -7.30 -47.46 -38.43
CA SER A 693 -7.86 -48.15 -39.61
C SER A 693 -8.30 -47.20 -40.74
N GLU A 694 -7.60 -47.33 -41.88
CA GLU A 694 -7.94 -46.88 -43.25
C GLU A 694 -8.83 -45.62 -43.44
N VAL A 695 -8.31 -44.42 -43.15
CA VAL A 695 -8.85 -43.17 -43.73
C VAL A 695 -7.72 -42.36 -44.38
N LYS A 696 -7.75 -42.29 -45.72
CA LYS A 696 -6.61 -41.82 -46.56
C LYS A 696 -6.35 -40.30 -46.58
N SER A 697 -7.01 -39.48 -45.74
CA SER A 697 -6.65 -38.06 -45.59
C SER A 697 -7.15 -37.43 -44.29
N LYS A 698 -6.38 -36.47 -43.76
CA LYS A 698 -6.64 -35.72 -42.51
C LYS A 698 -8.01 -35.03 -42.47
N SER A 699 -8.53 -34.56 -43.61
CA SER A 699 -9.85 -33.90 -43.67
C SER A 699 -11.02 -34.88 -43.56
N ALA A 700 -10.87 -36.09 -44.08
CA ALA A 700 -11.88 -37.15 -43.97
C ALA A 700 -11.94 -37.74 -42.56
N GLN A 701 -10.80 -37.81 -41.86
CA GLN A 701 -10.76 -38.13 -40.43
C GLN A 701 -11.52 -37.07 -39.62
N ASN A 702 -11.23 -35.78 -39.82
CA ASN A 702 -11.90 -34.70 -39.08
C ASN A 702 -13.42 -34.64 -39.35
N ALA A 703 -13.86 -34.90 -40.58
CA ALA A 703 -15.29 -34.97 -40.92
C ALA A 703 -15.98 -36.22 -40.32
N PHE A 704 -15.31 -37.37 -40.31
CA PHE A 704 -15.81 -38.59 -39.66
C PHE A 704 -15.91 -38.42 -38.15
N TYR A 705 -14.87 -37.85 -37.51
CA TYR A 705 -14.88 -37.52 -36.09
C TYR A 705 -16.00 -36.52 -35.77
N ALA A 706 -16.15 -35.43 -36.52
CA ALA A 706 -17.22 -34.45 -36.29
C ALA A 706 -18.64 -35.04 -36.42
N GLN A 707 -18.88 -35.91 -37.41
CA GLN A 707 -20.18 -36.56 -37.64
C GLN A 707 -20.49 -37.70 -36.64
N PHE A 708 -19.46 -38.32 -36.05
CA PHE A 708 -19.64 -39.34 -35.00
C PHE A 708 -19.76 -38.71 -33.60
N PHE A 709 -18.99 -37.65 -33.32
CA PHE A 709 -19.12 -36.88 -32.08
C PHE A 709 -20.49 -36.18 -31.99
N SER A 710 -21.09 -35.75 -33.11
CA SER A 710 -22.46 -35.23 -33.09
C SER A 710 -23.49 -36.28 -32.64
N GLY A 711 -23.34 -37.54 -33.07
CA GLY A 711 -24.18 -38.66 -32.61
C GLY A 711 -23.91 -39.10 -31.16
N PHE A 712 -22.69 -38.93 -30.66
CA PHE A 712 -22.35 -39.17 -29.24
C PHE A 712 -22.94 -38.10 -28.31
N VAL A 713 -23.06 -36.86 -28.81
CA VAL A 713 -23.64 -35.72 -28.10
C VAL A 713 -25.18 -35.69 -28.19
N GLU A 714 -25.78 -36.19 -29.28
CA GLU A 714 -27.25 -36.24 -29.47
C GLU A 714 -28.00 -37.13 -28.46
N GLU A 715 -27.36 -38.14 -27.85
CA GLU A 715 -27.98 -39.07 -26.88
C GLU A 715 -27.59 -38.81 -25.41
N THR A 716 -27.24 -37.57 -25.06
CA THR A 716 -26.69 -37.20 -23.73
C THR A 716 -27.71 -37.09 -22.60
N SER A 717 -28.58 -38.10 -22.46
CA SER A 717 -29.19 -38.44 -21.17
C SER A 717 -28.35 -39.45 -20.36
N SER A 718 -27.21 -39.93 -20.87
CA SER A 718 -26.37 -40.90 -20.16
C SER A 718 -25.35 -40.26 -19.21
N LYS A 719 -25.10 -40.94 -18.08
CA LYS A 719 -24.20 -40.51 -16.99
C LYS A 719 -22.75 -40.27 -17.43
N VAL A 720 -22.30 -40.82 -18.56
CA VAL A 720 -20.92 -40.66 -19.04
C VAL A 720 -20.65 -39.27 -19.64
N GLY A 721 -21.60 -38.71 -20.40
CA GLY A 721 -21.50 -37.32 -20.86
C GLY A 721 -21.46 -36.33 -19.69
N ALA A 722 -22.27 -36.61 -18.67
CA ALA A 722 -22.24 -35.88 -17.41
C ALA A 722 -20.95 -36.13 -16.59
N ALA A 723 -20.35 -37.32 -16.64
CA ALA A 723 -19.11 -37.66 -15.93
C ALA A 723 -17.87 -37.08 -16.61
N VAL A 724 -17.83 -36.97 -17.94
CA VAL A 724 -16.76 -36.29 -18.69
C VAL A 724 -16.87 -34.78 -18.51
N LEU A 725 -18.09 -34.20 -18.60
CA LEU A 725 -18.31 -32.81 -18.22
C LEU A 725 -18.03 -32.56 -16.73
N ALA A 726 -18.35 -33.51 -15.85
CA ALA A 726 -18.04 -33.40 -14.42
C ALA A 726 -16.55 -33.62 -14.15
N ALA A 727 -15.81 -34.42 -14.92
CA ALA A 727 -14.37 -34.60 -14.77
C ALA A 727 -13.60 -33.40 -15.33
N ILE A 728 -14.07 -32.81 -16.44
CA ILE A 728 -13.56 -31.53 -16.96
C ILE A 728 -13.93 -30.40 -16.01
N ALA A 729 -15.18 -30.34 -15.53
CA ALA A 729 -15.61 -29.37 -14.54
C ALA A 729 -14.95 -29.60 -13.18
N LEU A 730 -14.62 -30.83 -12.78
CA LEU A 730 -13.90 -31.17 -11.54
C LEU A 730 -12.41 -30.93 -11.68
N ALA A 731 -11.79 -31.12 -12.86
CA ALA A 731 -10.43 -30.67 -13.14
C ALA A 731 -10.35 -29.13 -13.16
N LEU A 732 -11.38 -28.47 -13.70
CA LEU A 732 -11.55 -27.02 -13.64
C LEU A 732 -11.95 -26.54 -12.22
N LEU A 733 -12.73 -27.28 -11.43
CA LEU A 733 -13.12 -26.94 -10.04
C LEU A 733 -12.03 -27.29 -9.02
N ILE A 734 -11.19 -28.28 -9.27
CA ILE A 734 -10.04 -28.59 -8.41
C ILE A 734 -8.90 -27.61 -8.70
N LYS A 735 -8.76 -27.10 -9.94
CA LYS A 735 -7.72 -26.13 -10.31
C LYS A 735 -8.17 -24.66 -10.25
N PHE A 736 -9.47 -24.36 -10.40
CA PHE A 736 -10.06 -23.00 -10.32
C PHE A 736 -11.16 -22.84 -9.26
N GLY A 737 -11.64 -23.89 -8.60
CA GLY A 737 -12.63 -23.77 -7.51
C GLY A 737 -12.13 -23.09 -6.23
N PRO A 738 -10.82 -23.08 -5.90
CA PRO A 738 -10.30 -22.19 -4.86
C PRO A 738 -10.28 -20.71 -5.30
N ILE A 739 -10.47 -20.42 -6.59
CA ILE A 739 -10.31 -19.08 -7.17
C ILE A 739 -11.64 -18.30 -7.26
N VAL A 740 -12.82 -18.95 -7.11
CA VAL A 740 -14.11 -18.24 -7.33
C VAL A 740 -15.08 -18.26 -6.13
N ILE A 741 -14.90 -19.10 -5.11
CA ILE A 741 -15.79 -19.08 -3.90
C ILE A 741 -15.21 -18.23 -2.75
N GLY A 742 -14.07 -17.57 -2.95
CA GLY A 742 -13.50 -16.59 -2.02
C GLY A 742 -13.75 -15.12 -2.37
N LEU A 743 -14.76 -14.79 -3.20
CA LEU A 743 -14.97 -13.41 -3.69
C LEU A 743 -16.41 -12.86 -3.64
N ILE A 744 -17.40 -13.53 -3.03
CA ILE A 744 -18.77 -12.94 -2.84
C ILE A 744 -19.34 -13.07 -1.42
N PHE A 745 -18.63 -13.67 -0.47
CA PHE A 745 -18.82 -13.34 0.95
C PHE A 745 -17.44 -13.30 1.63
N VAL A 746 -16.68 -12.26 1.32
CA VAL A 746 -16.30 -11.21 2.28
C VAL A 746 -16.27 -9.89 1.52
#